data_AF-A0A803NH59-F1
#
_entry.id   AF-A0A803NH59-F1
#
_cell.length_a   1.000
_cell.length_b   1.000
_cell.length_c   1.000
_cell.angle_alpha   90.00
_cell.angle_beta   90.00
_cell.angle_gamma   90.00
#
_symmetry.space_group_name_H-M   'P 1'
#
loop_
_entity.id
_entity.type
_entity.pdbx_description
1 polymer ?
#
loop_
_entity_poly.entity_id
_entity_poly.type
_entity_poly.pdbx_seq_one_letter_code
_entity_poly.pdbx_strand_id
1 'polypeptide(L)'
;MCTNNNNKGENKKSNKFEVCNFGAWAMNVVSSVGIIMANKELMAPQATTLTGFHFTVTSLVGLVSNAAGYSSSKHAIPLWELVLFSVVANASIAGMNFSLMLNSVGFYQISKLSMIPVVCIMEWILNGKHYSTKVKMAVAVVVIGVGVCTVTDVRINAKGLLCACVAVFSTSLQQITIGTLQKKYSIGSFELLSKTAPIQAISLLILGPFIDYCLTGKSITSYKFSLGAFIFILVSCSLAVFCNISQYLCIGRFSATSFQVLGHMKTVCVLTLGWLLFDLEMTMKNILGMVLAIVGMIIYSWAMEADKQAAASAKSLSIMKEEEDMKLLVHEIRDLFWDGQPHRGASWVREEPIQDIWKRVVLVPASGGLIVGVLNEIRNALVDDGDELPSSVWNGVKAVSRPFLKAVAACVTLGTGNSLGPEGPSVEIGTSIAKGVGNVFDKSSNKKLSLVAAGSAAGIASGFNAAVAGCFFAVESVLWPSPTNPSSLTLTNTTSMVILSAVIASVVSEVGLGSEPAFTVPEFDFRSPTELPLYLLLGVLCGLVSLALSKCTSYLMAIADDIRGVPKILFPPLGGLTVGLIALGYPEILYWGFENVDILLESRPFVKGLSADLLVQLVAVKIFTTSLCRASGLVGGYYAPSLFIGAATGMAYGKIVSSVVNQPNPVIDLSILEVASPQAYGLVGMAATLAGVCQVPLTAVLLLFELTQDYRIVLPLLGTVGLSSWVTSRQSRRRDVQGKRKPKPKQEQSPNMLPFSASGLPSNYALMKKEDTTSDLCEIESSLCIEDSDTETENLETKICVSEAMRTRYVTVMMNTLLTEALTLMLMEKQPCAMIVDNDNILIGLLTLKDIQDFSKYAKTRSRISKEVLVSEMCSLDGGNCRVPWAATPSMDLLYVQMIMNKRGIDEVPVVNEQFEDHRGHLVGLLDRECISLTQRALATREYLC
;
A
#
# COMPACT_ATOMS: atom_id res chain seq x y z
N MET A 1 17.45 -34.15 -3.74
CA MET A 1 16.22 -34.41 -4.53
C MET A 1 15.10 -33.59 -3.90
N CYS A 2 14.28 -32.90 -4.71
CA CYS A 2 13.27 -31.88 -4.36
C CYS A 2 13.81 -30.44 -4.23
N THR A 3 14.08 -29.84 -5.39
CA THR A 3 14.43 -28.44 -5.63
C THR A 3 13.19 -27.57 -5.93
N ASN A 4 13.32 -26.27 -5.64
CA ASN A 4 12.73 -25.13 -6.35
C ASN A 4 11.24 -25.15 -6.69
N ASN A 5 10.41 -24.38 -5.98
CA ASN A 5 9.14 -23.92 -6.57
C ASN A 5 8.57 -22.56 -6.12
N ASN A 6 9.08 -21.89 -5.08
CA ASN A 6 8.42 -20.68 -4.57
C ASN A 6 8.90 -19.33 -5.18
N ASN A 7 10.14 -19.25 -5.69
CA ASN A 7 10.61 -18.08 -6.48
C ASN A 7 9.95 -17.95 -7.86
N LYS A 8 9.14 -18.93 -8.29
CA LYS A 8 8.40 -18.85 -9.56
C LYS A 8 7.07 -18.11 -9.43
N GLY A 9 6.55 -17.79 -8.25
CA GLY A 9 5.18 -17.30 -8.05
C GLY A 9 4.96 -15.79 -8.28
N GLU A 10 5.86 -14.94 -7.79
CA GLU A 10 5.74 -13.47 -7.85
C GLU A 10 6.32 -12.88 -9.13
N ASN A 11 7.47 -13.41 -9.57
CA ASN A 11 7.92 -13.23 -10.96
C ASN A 11 6.86 -13.74 -11.94
N LYS A 12 6.06 -14.77 -11.60
CA LYS A 12 4.89 -15.19 -12.40
C LYS A 12 3.72 -14.23 -12.33
N LYS A 13 3.60 -13.30 -11.36
CA LYS A 13 2.46 -12.37 -11.20
C LYS A 13 2.67 -11.05 -11.93
N SER A 14 3.84 -10.44 -11.79
CA SER A 14 4.27 -9.31 -12.66
C SER A 14 4.43 -9.79 -14.10
N ASN A 15 5.15 -10.91 -14.32
CA ASN A 15 5.07 -11.57 -15.61
C ASN A 15 3.63 -11.99 -15.91
N LYS A 16 2.73 -12.39 -14.99
CA LYS A 16 1.35 -12.72 -15.40
C LYS A 16 0.64 -11.51 -15.94
N PHE A 17 0.84 -10.32 -15.39
CA PHE A 17 0.13 -9.13 -15.86
C PHE A 17 0.70 -8.65 -17.19
N GLU A 18 2.03 -8.63 -17.33
CA GLU A 18 2.71 -8.36 -18.59
C GLU A 18 2.48 -9.46 -19.64
N VAL A 19 2.56 -10.74 -19.28
CA VAL A 19 2.22 -11.92 -20.09
C VAL A 19 0.73 -11.99 -20.38
N CYS A 20 -0.16 -11.47 -19.52
CA CYS A 20 -1.59 -11.39 -19.81
C CYS A 20 -1.89 -10.26 -20.80
N ASN A 21 -1.18 -9.13 -20.71
CA ASN A 21 -1.29 -8.03 -21.67
C ASN A 21 -0.65 -8.40 -23.02
N PHE A 22 0.58 -8.92 -23.00
CA PHE A 22 1.26 -9.48 -24.16
C PHE A 22 0.49 -10.67 -24.74
N GLY A 23 -0.09 -11.52 -23.90
CA GLY A 23 -0.95 -12.64 -24.30
C GLY A 23 -2.22 -12.16 -25.00
N ALA A 24 -2.88 -11.11 -24.48
CA ALA A 24 -4.02 -10.49 -25.16
C ALA A 24 -3.61 -9.87 -26.51
N TRP A 25 -2.43 -9.26 -26.59
CA TRP A 25 -1.87 -8.69 -27.82
C TRP A 25 -1.56 -9.76 -28.87
N ALA A 26 -0.81 -10.79 -28.49
CA ALA A 26 -0.44 -11.90 -29.35
C ALA A 26 -1.69 -12.67 -29.83
N MET A 27 -2.65 -12.90 -28.92
CA MET A 27 -3.92 -13.54 -29.23
C MET A 27 -4.73 -12.75 -30.27
N ASN A 28 -4.79 -11.42 -30.16
CA ASN A 28 -5.45 -10.58 -31.16
C ASN A 28 -4.78 -10.69 -32.53
N VAL A 29 -3.44 -10.60 -32.59
CA VAL A 29 -2.68 -10.68 -33.85
C VAL A 29 -2.83 -12.06 -34.50
N VAL A 30 -2.61 -13.14 -33.76
CA VAL A 30 -2.65 -14.53 -34.28
C VAL A 30 -4.06 -14.91 -34.73
N SER A 31 -5.09 -14.65 -33.90
CA SER A 31 -6.48 -14.96 -34.26
C SER A 31 -6.93 -14.15 -35.47
N SER A 32 -6.56 -12.87 -35.54
CA SER A 32 -6.85 -12.00 -36.67
C SER A 32 -6.23 -12.47 -37.99
N VAL A 33 -4.96 -12.87 -37.98
CA VAL A 33 -4.24 -13.39 -39.15
C VAL A 33 -4.85 -14.73 -39.57
N GLY A 34 -5.12 -15.60 -38.60
CA GLY A 34 -5.75 -16.91 -38.82
C GLY A 34 -7.14 -16.80 -39.45
N ILE A 35 -7.97 -15.83 -39.04
CA ILE A 35 -9.28 -15.57 -39.66
C ILE A 35 -9.11 -15.16 -41.12
N ILE A 36 -8.16 -14.28 -41.43
CA ILE A 36 -7.92 -13.83 -42.81
C ILE A 36 -7.49 -15.01 -43.69
N MET A 37 -6.61 -15.89 -43.19
CA MET A 37 -6.16 -17.08 -43.92
C MET A 37 -7.29 -18.10 -44.11
N ALA A 38 -8.03 -18.44 -43.04
CA ALA A 38 -9.14 -19.37 -43.10
C ALA A 38 -10.26 -18.87 -44.03
N ASN A 39 -10.58 -17.57 -43.99
CA ASN A 39 -11.60 -16.97 -44.85
C ASN A 39 -11.19 -16.94 -46.33
N LYS A 40 -9.88 -16.92 -46.63
CA LYS A 40 -9.39 -16.96 -48.01
C LYS A 40 -9.54 -18.35 -48.64
N GLU A 41 -9.29 -19.41 -47.87
CA GLU A 41 -9.49 -20.81 -48.28
C GLU A 41 -10.98 -21.21 -48.38
N LEU A 42 -11.85 -20.55 -47.62
CA LEU A 42 -13.31 -20.79 -47.61
C LEU A 42 -14.06 -20.36 -48.89
N MET A 43 -13.32 -19.85 -49.88
CA MET A 43 -13.80 -19.11 -51.05
C MET A 43 -14.48 -17.78 -50.67
N ALA A 44 -14.15 -16.73 -51.42
CA ALA A 44 -14.42 -15.33 -51.10
C ALA A 44 -15.88 -14.79 -51.16
N PRO A 45 -16.94 -15.48 -51.64
CA PRO A 45 -18.17 -14.77 -52.01
C PRO A 45 -19.19 -14.47 -50.89
N GLN A 46 -19.02 -14.93 -49.64
CA GLN A 46 -19.98 -14.72 -48.54
C GLN A 46 -19.35 -14.17 -47.23
N ALA A 47 -18.44 -13.20 -47.37
CA ALA A 47 -17.66 -12.68 -46.25
C ALA A 47 -18.50 -12.00 -45.15
N THR A 48 -19.61 -11.33 -45.51
CA THR A 48 -20.44 -10.58 -44.55
C THR A 48 -21.30 -11.53 -43.72
N THR A 49 -21.87 -12.56 -44.34
CA THR A 49 -22.68 -13.57 -43.66
C THR A 49 -21.81 -14.48 -42.78
N LEU A 50 -20.58 -14.78 -43.21
CA LEU A 50 -19.61 -15.49 -42.38
C LEU A 50 -19.28 -14.71 -41.10
N THR A 51 -19.18 -13.39 -41.20
CA THR A 51 -18.99 -12.52 -40.02
C THR A 51 -20.24 -12.52 -39.11
N GLY A 52 -21.44 -12.68 -39.68
CA GLY A 52 -22.66 -12.95 -38.91
C GLY A 52 -22.52 -14.21 -38.04
N PHE A 53 -22.04 -15.32 -38.60
CA PHE A 53 -21.78 -16.55 -37.84
C PHE A 53 -20.71 -16.37 -36.75
N HIS A 54 -19.67 -15.58 -37.00
CA HIS A 54 -18.66 -15.24 -35.99
C HIS A 54 -19.28 -14.58 -34.75
N PHE A 55 -20.15 -13.59 -34.95
CA PHE A 55 -20.84 -12.91 -33.85
C PHE A 55 -21.91 -13.78 -33.20
N THR A 56 -22.54 -14.71 -33.93
CA THR A 56 -23.45 -15.72 -33.35
C THR A 56 -22.73 -16.61 -32.35
N VAL A 57 -21.57 -17.15 -32.71
CA VAL A 57 -20.77 -18.00 -31.82
C VAL A 57 -20.21 -17.17 -30.65
N THR A 58 -19.78 -15.93 -30.90
CA THR A 58 -19.34 -15.00 -29.84
C THR A 58 -20.46 -14.69 -28.85
N SER A 59 -21.69 -14.49 -29.33
CA SER A 59 -22.88 -14.29 -28.51
C SER A 59 -23.20 -15.51 -27.66
N LEU A 60 -23.14 -16.72 -28.24
CA LEU A 60 -23.37 -17.97 -27.51
C LEU A 60 -22.36 -18.16 -26.37
N VAL A 61 -21.08 -17.89 -26.63
CA VAL A 61 -20.02 -17.92 -25.59
C VAL A 61 -20.29 -16.88 -24.50
N GLY A 62 -20.76 -15.68 -24.86
CA GLY A 62 -21.16 -14.65 -23.90
C GLY A 62 -22.33 -15.08 -23.01
N LEU A 63 -23.35 -15.73 -23.59
CA LEU A 63 -24.51 -16.25 -22.86
C LEU A 63 -24.14 -17.39 -21.91
N VAL A 64 -23.33 -18.35 -22.36
CA VAL A 64 -22.85 -19.46 -21.53
C VAL A 64 -21.99 -18.94 -20.37
N SER A 65 -21.14 -17.95 -20.62
CA SER A 65 -20.30 -17.33 -19.57
C SER A 65 -21.12 -16.57 -18.53
N ASN A 66 -22.19 -15.87 -18.96
CA ASN A 66 -23.13 -15.21 -18.06
C ASN A 66 -23.91 -16.23 -17.21
N ALA A 67 -24.39 -17.32 -17.82
CA ALA A 67 -25.08 -18.41 -17.13
C ALA A 67 -24.16 -19.15 -16.12
N ALA A 68 -22.87 -19.27 -16.41
CA ALA A 68 -21.87 -19.86 -15.52
C ALA A 68 -21.39 -18.93 -14.40
N GLY A 69 -21.90 -17.69 -14.30
CA GLY A 69 -21.58 -16.75 -13.24
C GLY A 69 -20.23 -16.01 -13.39
N TYR A 70 -19.53 -16.17 -14.52
CA TYR A 70 -18.26 -15.48 -14.77
C TYR A 70 -18.43 -13.98 -15.10
N SER A 71 -19.65 -13.54 -15.41
CA SER A 71 -19.95 -12.15 -15.78
C SER A 71 -21.31 -11.71 -15.24
N SER A 72 -21.39 -11.28 -13.98
CA SER A 72 -22.63 -10.71 -13.42
C SER A 72 -22.89 -9.31 -13.98
N SER A 73 -23.97 -9.13 -14.74
CA SER A 73 -24.32 -7.81 -15.25
C SER A 73 -24.92 -6.93 -14.15
N LYS A 74 -24.15 -5.93 -13.69
CA LYS A 74 -24.58 -4.99 -12.64
C LYS A 74 -25.13 -3.67 -13.17
N HIS A 75 -24.86 -3.32 -14.44
CA HIS A 75 -25.21 -2.01 -15.01
C HIS A 75 -26.00 -2.14 -16.33
N ALA A 76 -27.14 -1.48 -16.43
CA ALA A 76 -27.95 -1.45 -17.65
C ALA A 76 -27.43 -0.37 -18.63
N ILE A 77 -27.12 -0.78 -19.87
CA ILE A 77 -26.79 0.16 -20.97
C ILE A 77 -28.09 0.39 -21.75
N PRO A 78 -28.44 1.64 -22.12
CA PRO A 78 -29.61 1.92 -22.94
C PRO A 78 -29.58 1.16 -24.27
N LEU A 79 -30.68 0.51 -24.64
CA LEU A 79 -30.77 -0.28 -25.87
C LEU A 79 -30.47 0.55 -27.13
N TRP A 80 -30.85 1.83 -27.14
CA TRP A 80 -30.57 2.74 -28.26
C TRP A 80 -29.06 2.94 -28.50
N GLU A 81 -28.25 3.07 -27.45
CA GLU A 81 -26.79 3.21 -27.59
C GLU A 81 -26.16 1.93 -28.14
N LEU A 82 -26.68 0.75 -27.75
CA LEU A 82 -26.24 -0.55 -28.27
C LEU A 82 -26.64 -0.76 -29.74
N VAL A 83 -27.84 -0.35 -30.13
CA VAL A 83 -28.31 -0.40 -31.51
C VAL A 83 -27.50 0.54 -32.39
N LEU A 84 -27.27 1.78 -31.96
CA LEU A 84 -26.44 2.75 -32.67
C LEU A 84 -25.01 2.24 -32.84
N PHE A 85 -24.42 1.66 -31.78
CA PHE A 85 -23.13 1.01 -31.84
C PHE A 85 -23.11 -0.14 -32.87
N SER A 86 -24.13 -1.00 -32.87
CA SER A 86 -24.25 -2.11 -33.82
C SER A 86 -24.33 -1.63 -35.27
N VAL A 87 -25.06 -0.55 -35.54
CA VAL A 87 -25.13 0.05 -36.89
C VAL A 87 -23.76 0.51 -37.36
N VAL A 88 -23.03 1.25 -36.52
CA VAL A 88 -21.68 1.75 -36.84
C VAL A 88 -20.71 0.58 -37.05
N ALA A 89 -20.76 -0.44 -36.19
CA ALA A 89 -19.90 -1.61 -36.29
C ALA A 89 -20.18 -2.46 -37.53
N ASN A 90 -21.45 -2.64 -37.89
CA ASN A 90 -21.82 -3.39 -39.09
C ASN A 90 -21.44 -2.64 -40.37
N ALA A 91 -21.58 -1.32 -40.38
CA ALA A 91 -21.12 -0.48 -41.48
C ALA A 91 -19.59 -0.60 -41.68
N SER A 92 -18.83 -0.68 -40.59
CA SER A 92 -17.39 -0.97 -40.61
C SER A 92 -17.10 -2.34 -41.24
N ILE A 93 -17.73 -3.40 -40.75
CA ILE A 93 -17.52 -4.77 -41.21
C ILE A 93 -17.86 -4.91 -42.70
N ALA A 94 -19.05 -4.43 -43.10
CA ALA A 94 -19.50 -4.47 -44.49
C ALA A 94 -18.59 -3.63 -45.40
N GLY A 95 -18.22 -2.42 -44.98
CA GLY A 95 -17.32 -1.55 -45.74
C GLY A 95 -15.93 -2.16 -45.93
N MET A 96 -15.39 -2.79 -44.89
CA MET A 96 -14.09 -3.48 -44.92
C MET A 96 -14.11 -4.67 -45.88
N ASN A 97 -15.15 -5.51 -45.82
CA ASN A 97 -15.30 -6.66 -46.71
C ASN A 97 -15.51 -6.22 -48.16
N PHE A 98 -16.28 -5.15 -48.40
CA PHE A 98 -16.49 -4.62 -49.75
C PHE A 98 -15.22 -3.99 -50.33
N SER A 99 -14.44 -3.29 -49.50
CA SER A 99 -13.13 -2.76 -49.89
C SER A 99 -12.14 -3.87 -50.27
N LEU A 100 -12.13 -4.99 -49.54
CA LEU A 100 -11.30 -6.16 -49.87
C LEU A 100 -11.70 -6.82 -51.20
N MET A 101 -12.98 -6.76 -51.56
CA MET A 101 -13.50 -7.32 -52.81
C MET A 101 -13.24 -6.42 -54.03
N LEU A 102 -13.38 -5.10 -53.86
CA LEU A 102 -13.25 -4.13 -54.95
C LEU A 102 -11.82 -3.63 -55.20
N ASN A 103 -10.93 -3.77 -54.21
CA ASN A 103 -9.56 -3.28 -54.28
C ASN A 103 -8.54 -4.41 -54.11
N SER A 104 -7.27 -4.11 -54.38
CA SER A 104 -6.18 -5.03 -54.11
C SER A 104 -6.05 -5.30 -52.60
N VAL A 105 -5.52 -6.48 -52.25
CA VAL A 105 -5.21 -6.83 -50.85
C VAL A 105 -4.22 -5.82 -50.24
N GLY A 106 -3.27 -5.33 -51.03
CA GLY A 106 -2.31 -4.29 -50.61
C GLY A 106 -3.02 -2.98 -50.25
N PHE A 107 -3.87 -2.47 -51.14
CA PHE A 107 -4.66 -1.26 -50.89
C PHE A 107 -5.58 -1.40 -49.67
N TYR A 108 -6.22 -2.56 -49.50
CA TYR A 108 -7.05 -2.85 -48.33
C TYR A 108 -6.26 -2.78 -47.02
N GLN A 109 -5.07 -3.37 -46.95
CA GLN A 109 -4.24 -3.36 -45.74
C GLN A 109 -3.67 -1.97 -45.44
N ILE A 110 -3.24 -1.25 -46.48
CA ILE A 110 -2.67 0.09 -46.35
C ILE A 110 -3.76 1.10 -45.94
N SER A 111 -4.98 0.95 -46.43
CA SER A 111 -6.13 1.75 -46.01
C SER A 111 -6.41 1.65 -44.51
N LYS A 112 -6.01 0.56 -43.82
CA LYS A 112 -6.14 0.48 -42.35
C LYS A 112 -5.17 1.38 -41.62
N LEU A 113 -4.04 1.73 -42.23
CA LEU A 113 -3.06 2.64 -41.62
C LEU A 113 -3.59 4.07 -41.51
N SER A 114 -4.58 4.46 -42.34
CA SER A 114 -5.26 5.75 -42.21
C SER A 114 -6.27 5.81 -41.07
N MET A 115 -6.48 4.71 -40.31
CA MET A 115 -7.32 4.76 -39.11
C MET A 115 -6.74 5.66 -38.02
N ILE A 116 -5.42 5.82 -37.91
CA ILE A 116 -4.82 6.70 -36.89
C ILE A 116 -5.12 8.17 -37.07
N PRO A 117 -4.85 8.79 -38.23
CA PRO A 117 -5.19 10.20 -38.42
C PRO A 117 -6.68 10.42 -38.17
N VAL A 118 -7.52 9.49 -38.62
CA VAL A 118 -8.98 9.57 -38.41
C VAL A 118 -9.35 9.45 -36.93
N VAL A 119 -8.80 8.50 -36.18
CA VAL A 119 -9.01 8.37 -34.72
C VAL A 119 -8.51 9.60 -33.97
N CYS A 120 -7.34 10.15 -34.32
CA CYS A 120 -6.80 11.35 -33.66
C CYS A 120 -7.71 12.56 -33.88
N ILE A 121 -8.16 12.78 -35.12
CA ILE A 121 -9.10 13.85 -35.47
C ILE A 121 -10.44 13.65 -34.75
N MET A 122 -10.96 12.43 -34.71
CA MET A 122 -12.23 12.12 -34.06
C MET A 122 -12.15 12.26 -32.53
N GLU A 123 -11.07 11.82 -31.87
CA GLU A 123 -10.88 12.06 -30.43
C GLU A 123 -10.71 13.56 -30.12
N TRP A 124 -10.15 14.34 -31.04
CA TRP A 124 -10.09 15.79 -30.90
C TRP A 124 -11.48 16.43 -31.01
N ILE A 125 -12.29 16.05 -32.01
CA ILE A 125 -13.65 16.60 -32.22
C ILE A 125 -14.64 16.14 -31.15
N LEU A 126 -14.64 14.84 -30.81
CA LEU A 126 -15.64 14.23 -29.92
C LEU A 126 -15.30 14.38 -28.44
N ASN A 127 -14.01 14.28 -28.08
CA ASN A 127 -13.56 14.24 -26.68
C ASN A 127 -12.70 15.45 -26.30
N GLY A 128 -12.46 16.42 -27.20
CA GLY A 128 -11.66 17.62 -26.92
C GLY A 128 -10.17 17.35 -26.65
N LYS A 129 -9.65 16.20 -27.09
CA LYS A 129 -8.28 15.78 -26.77
C LYS A 129 -7.25 16.52 -27.63
N HIS A 130 -6.29 17.17 -26.99
CA HIS A 130 -5.17 17.84 -27.67
C HIS A 130 -3.92 16.95 -27.70
N TYR A 131 -3.21 16.98 -28.83
CA TYR A 131 -1.99 16.18 -29.07
C TYR A 131 -0.77 17.08 -29.23
N SER A 132 0.40 16.61 -28.80
CA SER A 132 1.65 17.36 -28.98
C SER A 132 2.05 17.50 -30.45
N THR A 133 2.91 18.47 -30.73
CA THR A 133 3.46 18.71 -32.08
C THR A 133 4.20 17.48 -32.60
N LYS A 134 4.85 16.70 -31.72
CA LYS A 134 5.55 15.45 -32.08
C LYS A 134 4.56 14.40 -32.63
N VAL A 135 3.42 14.24 -31.95
CA VAL A 135 2.35 13.33 -32.39
C VAL A 135 1.76 13.79 -33.73
N LYS A 136 1.49 15.09 -33.89
CA LYS A 136 0.97 15.65 -35.16
C LYS A 136 1.92 15.42 -36.34
N MET A 137 3.23 15.61 -36.14
CA MET A 137 4.25 15.35 -37.16
C MET A 137 4.33 13.88 -37.54
N ALA A 138 4.26 12.96 -36.56
CA ALA A 138 4.27 11.53 -36.83
C ALA A 138 3.03 11.08 -37.63
N VAL A 139 1.84 11.59 -37.28
CA VAL A 139 0.60 11.34 -38.03
C VAL A 139 0.71 11.85 -39.47
N ALA A 140 1.34 13.00 -39.70
CA ALA A 140 1.56 13.52 -41.06
C ALA A 140 2.42 12.57 -41.92
N VAL A 141 3.48 11.98 -41.35
CA VAL A 141 4.33 11.00 -42.05
C VAL A 141 3.52 9.75 -42.44
N VAL A 142 2.63 9.28 -41.56
CA VAL A 142 1.73 8.14 -41.86
C VAL A 142 0.79 8.48 -43.03
N VAL A 143 0.20 9.68 -43.04
CA VAL A 143 -0.68 10.14 -44.13
C VAL A 143 0.07 10.20 -45.46
N ILE A 144 1.31 10.69 -45.47
CA ILE A 144 2.15 10.74 -46.67
C ILE A 144 2.45 9.32 -47.18
N GLY A 145 2.83 8.40 -46.30
CA GLY A 145 3.11 7.00 -46.68
C GLY A 145 1.89 6.29 -47.27
N VAL A 146 0.70 6.48 -46.67
CA VAL A 146 -0.57 5.94 -47.20
C VAL A 146 -0.93 6.58 -48.55
N GLY A 147 -0.71 7.89 -48.71
CA GLY A 147 -0.95 8.60 -49.97
C GLY A 147 -0.06 8.09 -51.11
N VAL A 148 1.24 7.91 -50.85
CA VAL A 148 2.20 7.37 -51.84
C VAL A 148 1.78 5.97 -52.29
N CYS A 149 1.42 5.08 -51.36
CA CYS A 149 0.91 3.75 -51.66
C CYS A 149 -0.39 3.77 -52.47
N THR A 150 -1.28 4.71 -52.16
CA THR A 150 -2.58 4.84 -52.82
C THR A 150 -2.40 5.23 -54.28
N VAL A 151 -1.53 6.20 -54.58
CA VAL A 151 -1.29 6.70 -55.96
C VAL A 151 -0.51 5.70 -56.83
N THR A 152 0.23 4.79 -56.21
CA THR A 152 1.14 3.86 -56.91
C THR A 152 0.51 2.50 -57.21
N ASP A 153 -0.62 2.18 -56.58
CA ASP A 153 -1.43 1.03 -56.94
C ASP A 153 -2.24 1.33 -58.22
N VAL A 154 -1.91 0.64 -59.31
CA VAL A 154 -2.44 0.90 -60.66
C VAL A 154 -3.91 0.45 -60.81
N ARG A 155 -4.52 -0.14 -59.77
CA ARG A 155 -5.89 -0.70 -59.81
C ARG A 155 -6.88 -0.04 -58.82
N ILE A 156 -6.90 1.30 -58.71
CA ILE A 156 -7.87 1.99 -57.85
C ILE A 156 -9.27 1.98 -58.49
N ASN A 157 -10.21 1.30 -57.85
CA ASN A 157 -11.64 1.42 -58.19
C ASN A 157 -12.26 2.54 -57.35
N ALA A 158 -12.84 3.57 -57.96
CA ALA A 158 -13.44 4.70 -57.24
C ALA A 158 -14.53 4.27 -56.23
N LYS A 159 -15.30 3.21 -56.57
CA LYS A 159 -16.28 2.62 -55.65
C LYS A 159 -15.58 1.94 -54.47
N GLY A 160 -14.48 1.23 -54.72
CA GLY A 160 -13.67 0.58 -53.69
C GLY A 160 -12.98 1.57 -52.75
N LEU A 161 -12.49 2.70 -53.27
CA LEU A 161 -11.91 3.78 -52.47
C LEU A 161 -12.96 4.42 -51.54
N LEU A 162 -14.16 4.70 -52.04
CA LEU A 162 -15.26 5.24 -51.22
C LEU A 162 -15.59 4.28 -50.07
N CYS A 163 -15.64 2.99 -50.35
CA CYS A 163 -15.94 1.97 -49.35
C CYS A 163 -14.82 1.81 -48.32
N ALA A 164 -13.56 1.96 -48.74
CA ALA A 164 -12.42 2.02 -47.83
C ALA A 164 -12.51 3.24 -46.90
N CYS A 165 -12.86 4.43 -47.40
CA CYS A 165 -13.03 5.62 -46.57
C CYS A 165 -14.17 5.47 -45.53
N VAL A 166 -15.33 4.97 -45.96
CA VAL A 166 -16.47 4.68 -45.07
C VAL A 166 -16.09 3.65 -44.01
N ALA A 167 -15.38 2.60 -44.42
CA ALA A 167 -14.86 1.57 -43.52
C ALA A 167 -13.90 2.12 -42.47
N VAL A 168 -12.91 2.94 -42.87
CA VAL A 168 -11.94 3.55 -41.97
C VAL A 168 -12.62 4.46 -40.96
N PHE A 169 -13.55 5.30 -41.41
CA PHE A 169 -14.30 6.21 -40.54
C PHE A 169 -15.17 5.45 -39.53
N SER A 170 -16.00 4.52 -40.00
CA SER A 170 -16.88 3.73 -39.13
C SER A 170 -16.11 2.83 -38.16
N THR A 171 -14.98 2.25 -38.58
CA THR A 171 -14.10 1.46 -37.69
C THR A 171 -13.49 2.34 -36.59
N SER A 172 -13.07 3.55 -36.93
CA SER A 172 -12.50 4.50 -35.98
C SER A 172 -13.55 4.92 -34.94
N LEU A 173 -14.77 5.22 -35.40
CA LEU A 173 -15.91 5.54 -34.53
C LEU A 173 -16.25 4.36 -33.60
N GLN A 174 -16.35 3.14 -34.15
CA GLN A 174 -16.62 1.94 -33.37
C GLN A 174 -15.61 1.76 -32.23
N GLN A 175 -14.31 1.91 -32.50
CA GLN A 175 -13.27 1.73 -31.49
C GLN A 175 -13.33 2.78 -30.38
N ILE A 176 -13.57 4.05 -30.73
CA ILE A 176 -13.75 5.14 -29.75
C ILE A 176 -14.99 4.85 -28.89
N THR A 177 -16.10 4.44 -29.50
CA THR A 177 -17.33 4.13 -28.77
C THR A 177 -17.16 2.96 -27.80
N ILE A 178 -16.40 1.92 -28.12
CA ILE A 178 -16.10 0.81 -27.18
C ILE A 178 -15.42 1.37 -25.92
N GLY A 179 -14.36 2.16 -26.08
CA GLY A 179 -13.61 2.74 -24.96
C GLY A 179 -14.46 3.74 -24.14
N THR A 180 -15.29 4.55 -24.82
CA THR A 180 -16.19 5.49 -24.16
C THR A 180 -17.29 4.77 -23.37
N LEU A 181 -17.91 3.72 -23.91
CA LEU A 181 -18.94 2.95 -23.22
C LEU A 181 -18.39 2.21 -21.99
N GLN A 182 -17.18 1.66 -22.09
CA GLN A 182 -16.50 1.02 -20.95
C GLN A 182 -16.24 2.00 -19.81
N LYS A 183 -15.77 3.21 -20.12
CA LYS A 183 -15.53 4.26 -19.13
C LYS A 183 -16.84 4.86 -18.57
N LYS A 184 -17.79 5.19 -19.45
CA LYS A 184 -19.07 5.84 -19.10
C LYS A 184 -19.91 4.97 -18.16
N TYR A 185 -19.90 3.66 -18.34
CA TYR A 185 -20.69 2.73 -17.53
C TYR A 185 -19.85 1.88 -16.55
N SER A 186 -18.53 2.10 -16.47
CA SER A 186 -17.61 1.33 -15.61
C SER A 186 -17.75 -0.19 -15.73
N ILE A 187 -17.93 -0.67 -16.97
CA ILE A 187 -18.17 -2.08 -17.30
C ILE A 187 -16.89 -2.74 -17.84
N GLY A 188 -16.73 -4.03 -17.56
CA GLY A 188 -15.62 -4.81 -18.08
C GLY A 188 -15.72 -5.08 -19.58
N SER A 189 -14.58 -5.35 -20.23
CA SER A 189 -14.51 -5.60 -21.67
C SER A 189 -15.35 -6.78 -22.16
N PHE A 190 -15.31 -7.88 -21.42
CA PHE A 190 -16.08 -9.08 -21.73
C PHE A 190 -17.59 -8.87 -21.51
N GLU A 191 -17.97 -8.11 -20.47
CA GLU A 191 -19.37 -7.76 -20.21
C GLU A 191 -19.94 -6.90 -21.35
N LEU A 192 -19.20 -5.88 -21.81
CA LEU A 192 -19.64 -5.07 -22.95
C LEU A 192 -19.79 -5.91 -24.22
N LEU A 193 -18.83 -6.80 -24.51
CA LEU A 193 -18.90 -7.69 -25.69
C LEU A 193 -20.14 -8.59 -25.63
N SER A 194 -20.48 -9.14 -24.47
CA SER A 194 -21.66 -9.99 -24.29
C SER A 194 -22.98 -9.26 -24.57
N LYS A 195 -23.00 -7.94 -24.40
CA LYS A 195 -24.17 -7.08 -24.67
C LYS A 195 -24.25 -6.62 -26.12
N THR A 196 -23.11 -6.41 -26.79
CA THR A 196 -23.08 -5.93 -28.18
C THR A 196 -23.15 -7.07 -29.21
N ALA A 197 -22.54 -8.22 -28.93
CA ALA A 197 -22.45 -9.34 -29.86
C ALA A 197 -23.81 -9.92 -30.31
N PRO A 198 -24.83 -10.08 -29.46
CA PRO A 198 -26.14 -10.58 -29.89
C PRO A 198 -26.82 -9.65 -30.90
N ILE A 199 -26.75 -8.32 -30.69
CA ILE A 199 -27.37 -7.32 -31.56
C ILE A 199 -26.65 -7.27 -32.91
N GLN A 200 -25.32 -7.37 -32.91
CA GLN A 200 -24.51 -7.48 -34.12
C GLN A 200 -24.77 -8.78 -34.90
N ALA A 201 -24.91 -9.90 -34.20
CA ALA A 201 -25.23 -11.19 -34.83
C ALA A 201 -26.60 -11.16 -35.53
N ILE A 202 -27.64 -10.67 -34.84
CA ILE A 202 -28.99 -10.56 -35.41
C ILE A 202 -28.99 -9.68 -36.65
N SER A 203 -28.39 -8.49 -36.55
CA SER A 203 -28.36 -7.53 -37.66
C SER A 203 -27.53 -8.02 -38.87
N LEU A 204 -26.39 -8.68 -38.65
CA LEU A 204 -25.57 -9.24 -39.73
C LEU A 204 -26.14 -10.53 -40.33
N LEU A 205 -26.87 -11.36 -39.57
CA LEU A 205 -27.54 -12.54 -40.15
C LEU A 205 -28.75 -12.16 -41.03
N ILE A 206 -29.42 -11.04 -40.71
CA ILE A 206 -30.53 -10.53 -41.50
C ILE A 206 -30.01 -9.80 -42.75
N LEU A 207 -29.06 -8.88 -42.58
CA LEU A 207 -28.57 -8.03 -43.67
C LEU A 207 -27.44 -8.68 -44.49
N GLY A 208 -26.65 -9.56 -43.88
CA GLY A 208 -25.47 -10.18 -44.49
C GLY A 208 -25.76 -10.96 -45.77
N PRO A 209 -26.78 -11.84 -45.83
CA PRO A 209 -27.12 -12.57 -47.05
C PRO A 209 -27.53 -11.65 -48.20
N PHE A 210 -28.21 -10.54 -47.90
CA PHE A 210 -28.59 -9.54 -48.89
C PHE A 210 -27.37 -8.76 -49.39
N ILE A 211 -26.49 -8.35 -48.48
CA ILE A 211 -25.24 -7.67 -48.80
C ILE A 211 -24.35 -8.59 -49.66
N ASP A 212 -24.14 -9.84 -49.26
CA ASP A 212 -23.33 -10.81 -50.02
C ASP A 212 -23.95 -11.15 -51.38
N TYR A 213 -25.28 -11.19 -51.49
CA TYR A 213 -25.98 -11.33 -52.77
C TYR A 213 -25.75 -10.12 -53.68
N CYS A 214 -25.84 -8.90 -53.13
CA CYS A 214 -25.51 -7.67 -53.87
C CYS A 214 -24.02 -7.63 -54.28
N LEU A 215 -23.13 -8.26 -53.51
CA LEU A 215 -21.69 -8.29 -53.75
C LEU A 215 -21.29 -9.32 -54.82
N THR A 216 -21.86 -10.53 -54.77
CA THR A 216 -21.39 -11.66 -55.59
C THR A 216 -22.42 -12.12 -56.65
N GLY A 217 -23.65 -11.61 -56.61
CA GLY A 217 -24.74 -12.04 -57.51
C GLY A 217 -25.19 -13.48 -57.31
N LYS A 218 -24.72 -14.15 -56.25
CA LYS A 218 -25.03 -15.54 -55.90
C LYS A 218 -25.69 -15.59 -54.53
N SER A 219 -26.83 -16.27 -54.43
CA SER A 219 -27.51 -16.48 -53.15
C SER A 219 -26.71 -17.46 -52.28
N ILE A 220 -26.81 -17.31 -50.96
CA ILE A 220 -26.13 -18.19 -49.99
C ILE A 220 -26.54 -19.66 -50.13
N THR A 221 -27.73 -19.91 -50.67
CA THR A 221 -28.27 -21.25 -50.96
C THR A 221 -27.55 -21.98 -52.09
N SER A 222 -26.72 -21.27 -52.87
CA SER A 222 -25.88 -21.86 -53.92
C SER A 222 -24.53 -22.39 -53.41
N TYR A 223 -24.22 -22.19 -52.13
CA TYR A 223 -22.97 -22.68 -51.53
C TYR A 223 -23.03 -24.18 -51.24
N LYS A 224 -22.04 -24.93 -51.74
CA LYS A 224 -21.91 -26.37 -51.49
C LYS A 224 -21.21 -26.60 -50.15
N PHE A 225 -21.97 -26.92 -49.11
CA PHE A 225 -21.42 -27.31 -47.82
C PHE A 225 -20.74 -28.69 -47.91
N SER A 226 -19.44 -28.69 -48.17
CA SER A 226 -18.60 -29.88 -48.01
C SER A 226 -18.17 -30.05 -46.56
N LEU A 227 -17.81 -31.27 -46.15
CA LEU A 227 -17.27 -31.53 -44.80
C LEU A 227 -16.03 -30.67 -44.50
N GLY A 228 -15.17 -30.46 -45.50
CA GLY A 228 -14.02 -29.57 -45.41
C GLY A 228 -14.42 -28.11 -45.17
N ALA A 229 -15.39 -27.58 -45.93
CA ALA A 229 -15.90 -26.22 -45.75
C ALA A 229 -16.51 -26.01 -44.36
N PHE A 230 -17.27 -26.99 -43.86
CA PHE A 230 -17.84 -26.94 -42.51
C PHE A 230 -16.76 -26.86 -41.42
N ILE A 231 -15.69 -27.65 -41.53
CA ILE A 231 -14.55 -27.61 -40.60
C ILE A 231 -13.87 -26.23 -40.63
N PHE A 232 -13.62 -25.68 -41.80
CA PHE A 232 -13.01 -24.35 -41.92
C PHE A 232 -13.90 -23.24 -41.36
N ILE A 233 -15.23 -23.31 -41.55
CA ILE A 233 -16.18 -22.36 -40.95
C ILE A 233 -16.09 -22.44 -39.41
N LEU A 234 -16.08 -23.65 -38.85
CA LEU A 234 -16.00 -23.86 -37.40
C LEU A 234 -14.68 -23.34 -36.81
N VAL A 235 -13.56 -23.58 -37.49
CA VAL A 235 -12.25 -23.04 -37.12
C VAL A 235 -12.24 -21.50 -37.19
N SER A 236 -12.78 -20.93 -38.26
CA SER A 236 -12.90 -19.48 -38.43
C SER A 236 -13.75 -18.83 -37.33
N CYS A 237 -14.91 -19.42 -37.01
CA CYS A 237 -15.76 -18.98 -35.90
C CYS A 237 -15.06 -19.05 -34.54
N SER A 238 -14.29 -20.12 -34.29
CA SER A 238 -13.54 -20.28 -33.04
C SER A 238 -12.45 -19.23 -32.89
N LEU A 239 -11.72 -18.92 -33.96
CA LEU A 239 -10.72 -17.85 -33.99
C LEU A 239 -11.38 -16.47 -33.83
N ALA A 240 -12.58 -16.26 -34.38
CA ALA A 240 -13.30 -14.99 -34.27
C ALA A 240 -13.74 -14.65 -32.84
N VAL A 241 -14.12 -15.64 -32.03
CA VAL A 241 -14.38 -15.45 -30.59
C VAL A 241 -13.14 -14.85 -29.91
N PHE A 242 -11.98 -15.43 -30.16
CA PHE A 242 -10.72 -14.98 -29.58
C PHE A 242 -10.29 -13.59 -30.08
N CYS A 243 -10.51 -13.30 -31.36
CA CYS A 243 -10.27 -11.98 -31.94
C CYS A 243 -11.17 -10.90 -31.31
N ASN A 244 -12.47 -11.17 -31.15
CA ASN A 244 -13.43 -10.22 -30.59
C ASN A 244 -13.17 -9.96 -29.09
N ILE A 245 -12.90 -11.01 -28.30
CA ILE A 245 -12.56 -10.88 -26.87
C ILE A 245 -11.29 -10.05 -26.70
N SER A 246 -10.23 -10.38 -27.43
CA SER A 246 -8.95 -9.68 -27.32
C SER A 246 -9.03 -8.23 -27.81
N GLN A 247 -9.83 -7.93 -28.84
CA GLN A 247 -10.10 -6.57 -29.30
C GLN A 247 -10.75 -5.71 -28.20
N TYR A 248 -11.83 -6.18 -27.57
CA TYR A 248 -12.52 -5.43 -26.52
C TYR A 248 -11.66 -5.29 -25.24
N LEU A 249 -10.86 -6.32 -24.94
CA LEU A 249 -9.92 -6.30 -23.82
C LEU A 249 -8.81 -5.28 -24.03
N CYS A 250 -8.22 -5.24 -25.22
CA CYS A 250 -7.18 -4.29 -25.55
C CYS A 250 -7.72 -2.85 -25.60
N ILE A 251 -8.90 -2.60 -26.16
CA ILE A 251 -9.51 -1.25 -26.17
C ILE A 251 -9.97 -0.79 -24.76
N GLY A 252 -10.28 -1.73 -23.87
CA GLY A 252 -10.65 -1.40 -22.49
C GLY A 252 -9.46 -1.11 -21.58
N ARG A 253 -8.34 -1.80 -21.80
CA ARG A 253 -7.10 -1.57 -21.05
C ARG A 253 -6.23 -0.46 -21.64
N PHE A 254 -6.29 -0.27 -22.96
CA PHE A 254 -5.52 0.70 -23.73
C PHE A 254 -6.49 1.60 -24.49
N SER A 255 -6.25 2.92 -24.55
CA SER A 255 -7.17 3.82 -25.29
C SER A 255 -7.30 3.41 -26.77
N ALA A 256 -8.35 3.87 -27.45
CA ALA A 256 -8.55 3.62 -28.89
C ALA A 256 -7.31 4.02 -29.72
N THR A 257 -6.65 5.10 -29.35
CA THR A 257 -5.37 5.55 -29.93
C THR A 257 -4.21 4.58 -29.69
N SER A 258 -4.07 4.01 -28.49
CA SER A 258 -3.05 3.01 -28.18
C SER A 258 -3.35 1.65 -28.82
N PHE A 259 -4.62 1.28 -29.01
CA PHE A 259 -5.02 0.05 -29.69
C PHE A 259 -4.57 0.03 -31.15
N GLN A 260 -4.47 1.18 -31.80
CA GLN A 260 -3.98 1.28 -33.18
C GLN A 260 -2.55 0.71 -33.31
N VAL A 261 -1.69 0.84 -32.28
CA VAL A 261 -0.34 0.23 -32.23
C VAL A 261 -0.37 -1.27 -32.56
N LEU A 262 -1.34 -2.02 -32.01
CA LEU A 262 -1.55 -3.44 -32.33
C LEU A 262 -2.10 -3.67 -33.73
N GLY A 263 -2.92 -2.74 -34.21
CA GLY A 263 -3.39 -2.68 -35.59
C GLY A 263 -2.22 -2.66 -36.58
N HIS A 264 -1.13 -1.93 -36.29
CA HIS A 264 0.05 -1.89 -37.17
C HIS A 264 0.84 -3.18 -37.18
N MET A 265 1.03 -3.81 -36.01
CA MET A 265 1.66 -5.13 -35.96
C MET A 265 0.88 -6.14 -36.81
N LYS A 266 -0.45 -6.12 -36.70
CA LYS A 266 -1.34 -6.95 -37.54
C LYS A 266 -1.16 -6.64 -39.03
N THR A 267 -1.15 -5.37 -39.42
CA THR A 267 -0.98 -4.97 -40.83
C THR A 267 0.38 -5.41 -41.39
N VAL A 268 1.46 -5.25 -40.63
CA VAL A 268 2.81 -5.68 -41.03
C VAL A 268 2.87 -7.21 -41.18
N CYS A 269 2.41 -7.97 -40.19
CA CYS A 269 2.41 -9.43 -40.26
C CYS A 269 1.59 -9.95 -41.46
N VAL A 270 0.40 -9.38 -41.72
CA VAL A 270 -0.43 -9.80 -42.85
C VAL A 270 0.18 -9.42 -44.20
N LEU A 271 0.87 -8.27 -44.30
CA LEU A 271 1.57 -7.88 -45.53
C LEU A 271 2.79 -8.78 -45.80
N THR A 272 3.60 -9.09 -44.78
CA THR A 272 4.78 -9.97 -44.90
C THR A 272 4.39 -11.41 -45.24
N LEU A 273 3.40 -11.98 -44.53
CA LEU A 273 2.86 -13.32 -44.84
C LEU A 273 2.13 -13.34 -46.19
N GLY A 274 1.45 -12.25 -46.53
CA GLY A 274 0.74 -12.12 -47.81
C GLY A 274 1.69 -12.13 -49.01
N TRP A 275 2.84 -11.47 -48.89
CA TRP A 275 3.90 -11.52 -49.88
C TRP A 275 4.57 -12.90 -49.96
N LEU A 276 4.85 -13.53 -48.82
CA LEU A 276 5.55 -14.81 -48.73
C LEU A 276 4.71 -16.02 -49.20
N LEU A 277 3.38 -15.95 -49.09
CA LEU A 277 2.48 -17.08 -49.38
C LEU A 277 1.70 -16.94 -50.69
N PHE A 278 1.62 -15.76 -51.32
CA PHE A 278 0.72 -15.52 -52.45
C PHE A 278 1.38 -14.82 -53.66
N ASP A 279 2.72 -14.79 -53.75
CA ASP A 279 3.49 -14.28 -54.90
C ASP A 279 2.98 -12.92 -55.45
N LEU A 280 2.71 -11.98 -54.54
CA LEU A 280 2.21 -10.65 -54.92
C LEU A 280 3.33 -9.81 -55.56
N GLU A 281 3.13 -9.40 -56.81
CA GLU A 281 3.99 -8.44 -57.52
C GLU A 281 3.94 -7.07 -56.81
N MET A 282 4.93 -6.78 -55.97
CA MET A 282 5.05 -5.48 -55.29
C MET A 282 5.98 -4.55 -56.09
N THR A 283 5.45 -3.43 -56.57
CA THR A 283 6.29 -2.41 -57.22
C THR A 283 7.19 -1.72 -56.18
N MET A 284 8.39 -1.30 -56.59
CA MET A 284 9.34 -0.60 -55.70
C MET A 284 8.75 0.67 -55.07
N LYS A 285 7.80 1.32 -55.77
CA LYS A 285 7.09 2.51 -55.25
C LYS A 285 6.08 2.16 -54.15
N ASN A 286 5.39 1.03 -54.26
CA ASN A 286 4.50 0.53 -53.20
C ASN A 286 5.31 0.17 -51.95
N ILE A 287 6.49 -0.45 -52.13
CA ILE A 287 7.40 -0.80 -51.03
C ILE A 287 7.87 0.47 -50.31
N LEU A 288 8.26 1.51 -51.05
CA LEU A 288 8.70 2.78 -50.46
C LEU A 288 7.60 3.46 -49.63
N GLY A 289 6.37 3.51 -50.16
CA GLY A 289 5.23 4.06 -49.43
C GLY A 289 4.89 3.27 -48.16
N MET A 290 4.99 1.93 -48.20
CA MET A 290 4.74 1.08 -47.03
C MET A 290 5.80 1.28 -45.95
N VAL A 291 7.07 1.34 -46.32
CA VAL A 291 8.17 1.62 -45.39
C VAL A 291 7.97 2.98 -44.72
N LEU A 292 7.61 4.01 -45.50
CA LEU A 292 7.36 5.35 -44.96
C LEU A 292 6.19 5.37 -43.98
N ALA A 293 5.09 4.66 -44.30
CA ALA A 293 3.95 4.55 -43.39
C ALA A 293 4.31 3.81 -42.09
N ILE A 294 5.08 2.72 -42.17
CA ILE A 294 5.55 1.95 -40.99
C ILE A 294 6.51 2.77 -40.12
N VAL A 295 7.41 3.54 -40.72
CA VAL A 295 8.32 4.43 -39.97
C VAL A 295 7.54 5.53 -39.27
N GLY A 296 6.63 6.22 -39.95
CA GLY A 296 5.74 7.21 -39.34
C GLY A 296 4.95 6.62 -38.17
N MET A 297 4.60 5.34 -38.27
CA MET A 297 3.88 4.61 -37.24
C MET A 297 4.70 4.32 -35.98
N ILE A 298 5.96 3.91 -36.13
CA ILE A 298 6.86 3.68 -35.00
C ILE A 298 7.11 4.99 -34.25
N ILE A 299 7.36 6.08 -35.00
CA ILE A 299 7.55 7.42 -34.43
C ILE A 299 6.30 7.89 -33.69
N TYR A 300 5.10 7.64 -34.24
CA TYR A 300 3.83 7.97 -33.58
C TYR A 300 3.69 7.24 -32.24
N SER A 301 4.01 5.94 -32.19
CA SER A 301 3.94 5.15 -30.96
C SER A 301 4.86 5.69 -29.87
N TRP A 302 6.08 6.09 -30.23
CA TRP A 302 7.02 6.70 -29.27
C TRP A 302 6.57 8.09 -28.82
N ALA A 303 6.08 8.92 -29.74
CA ALA A 303 5.58 10.25 -29.41
C ALA A 303 4.36 10.20 -28.46
N MET A 304 3.47 9.25 -28.66
CA MET A 304 2.31 9.02 -27.80
C MET A 304 2.69 8.53 -26.40
N GLU A 305 3.68 7.64 -26.29
CA GLU A 305 4.17 7.18 -24.98
C GLU A 305 4.86 8.32 -24.21
N ALA A 306 5.65 9.16 -24.91
CA ALA A 306 6.28 10.33 -24.32
C ALA A 306 5.25 11.36 -23.79
N ASP A 307 4.17 11.64 -24.53
CA ASP A 307 3.09 12.54 -24.07
C ASP A 307 2.39 11.99 -22.82
N LYS A 308 2.19 10.67 -22.75
CA LYS A 308 1.58 9.98 -21.59
C LYS A 308 2.47 10.03 -20.36
N GLN A 309 3.77 9.82 -20.54
CA GLN A 309 4.77 9.94 -19.47
C GLN A 309 4.89 11.39 -18.97
N ALA A 310 4.88 12.38 -19.88
CA ALA A 310 4.91 13.79 -19.53
C ALA A 310 3.69 14.23 -18.72
N ALA A 311 2.49 13.76 -19.07
CA ALA A 311 1.26 14.07 -18.33
C ALA A 311 1.22 13.41 -16.94
N ALA A 312 1.77 12.19 -16.80
CA ALA A 312 1.92 11.52 -15.51
C ALA A 312 2.98 12.23 -14.63
N SER A 313 4.08 12.65 -15.23
CA SER A 313 5.16 13.40 -14.58
C SER A 313 4.70 14.78 -14.11
N ALA A 314 3.87 15.51 -14.87
CA ALA A 314 3.35 16.81 -14.43
C ALA A 314 2.43 16.71 -13.20
N LYS A 315 1.68 15.62 -13.07
CA LYS A 315 0.78 15.37 -11.93
C LYS A 315 1.55 14.85 -10.69
N SER A 316 2.65 14.12 -10.89
CA SER A 316 3.55 13.79 -9.79
C SER A 316 4.36 15.02 -9.35
N LEU A 317 4.73 15.92 -10.28
CA LEU A 317 5.55 17.10 -10.00
C LEU A 317 4.90 18.13 -9.08
N SER A 318 3.57 18.21 -9.04
CA SER A 318 2.87 19.04 -8.04
C SER A 318 2.87 18.44 -6.63
N ILE A 319 3.02 17.12 -6.50
CA ILE A 319 3.09 16.41 -5.21
C ILE A 319 4.55 16.29 -4.74
N MET A 320 5.49 16.11 -5.68
CA MET A 320 6.93 16.06 -5.44
C MET A 320 7.47 17.36 -4.82
N LYS A 321 6.90 18.52 -5.19
CA LYS A 321 7.35 19.82 -4.70
C LYS A 321 7.18 20.00 -3.18
N GLU A 322 6.28 19.27 -2.51
CA GLU A 322 6.08 19.35 -1.05
C GLU A 322 7.00 18.40 -0.26
N GLU A 323 7.52 17.33 -0.88
CA GLU A 323 8.38 16.32 -0.23
C GLU A 323 9.88 16.56 -0.49
N GLU A 324 10.22 17.15 -1.65
CA GLU A 324 11.57 17.55 -2.05
C GLU A 324 12.12 18.70 -1.18
N ASP A 325 11.27 19.67 -0.81
CA ASP A 325 11.63 20.81 0.05
C ASP A 325 12.18 20.38 1.43
N MET A 326 11.89 19.16 1.90
CA MET A 326 12.18 18.68 3.25
C MET A 326 13.58 18.06 3.44
N LYS A 327 14.06 17.22 2.50
CA LYS A 327 15.45 16.73 2.51
C LYS A 327 16.42 17.84 2.09
N LEU A 328 15.99 18.66 1.11
CA LEU A 328 16.70 19.90 0.78
C LEU A 328 16.81 20.81 2.02
N LEU A 329 15.76 20.89 2.86
CA LEU A 329 15.80 21.65 4.11
C LEU A 329 16.94 21.26 5.05
N VAL A 330 17.24 19.95 5.20
CA VAL A 330 18.32 19.51 6.10
C VAL A 330 19.68 19.93 5.55
N HIS A 331 19.88 19.78 4.24
CA HIS A 331 21.11 20.22 3.57
C HIS A 331 21.25 21.75 3.58
N GLU A 332 20.18 22.50 3.32
CA GLU A 332 20.12 23.97 3.37
C GLU A 332 20.36 24.50 4.80
N ILE A 333 19.72 23.90 5.82
CA ILE A 333 19.98 24.23 7.23
C ILE A 333 21.44 23.93 7.57
N ARG A 334 21.96 22.78 7.13
CA ARG A 334 23.37 22.42 7.36
C ARG A 334 24.30 23.43 6.70
N ASP A 335 24.06 23.81 5.45
CA ASP A 335 24.89 24.76 4.72
C ASP A 335 24.80 26.17 5.33
N LEU A 336 23.61 26.58 5.81
CA LEU A 336 23.39 27.84 6.52
C LEU A 336 24.15 27.91 7.86
N PHE A 337 24.14 26.82 8.64
CA PHE A 337 24.76 26.81 9.97
C PHE A 337 26.24 26.40 9.98
N TRP A 338 26.69 25.64 8.97
CA TRP A 338 28.05 25.10 8.87
C TRP A 338 28.86 25.59 7.67
N ASP A 339 28.37 26.59 6.92
CA ASP A 339 29.15 27.38 5.94
C ASP A 339 29.67 26.56 4.74
N GLY A 340 28.89 25.55 4.33
CA GLY A 340 29.01 24.93 3.00
C GLY A 340 30.25 24.07 2.73
N GLN A 341 30.85 23.37 3.71
CA GLN A 341 31.90 22.36 3.44
C GLN A 341 31.30 20.93 3.34
N PRO A 342 31.07 20.35 2.13
CA PRO A 342 30.12 19.25 2.02
C PRO A 342 30.71 17.82 1.92
N HIS A 343 32.02 17.58 2.02
CA HIS A 343 32.58 16.27 1.59
C HIS A 343 33.57 15.56 2.54
N ARG A 344 33.75 16.01 3.78
CA ARG A 344 34.70 15.40 4.75
C ARG A 344 34.08 14.90 6.07
N GLY A 345 32.76 14.65 6.11
CA GLY A 345 32.04 14.27 7.35
C GLY A 345 32.22 15.32 8.46
N ALA A 346 32.13 14.95 9.74
CA ALA A 346 32.40 15.87 10.86
C ALA A 346 33.89 15.91 11.29
N SER A 347 34.75 15.05 10.73
CA SER A 347 36.15 14.91 11.18
C SER A 347 37.05 16.09 10.81
N TRP A 348 36.68 16.92 9.82
CA TRP A 348 37.43 18.16 9.50
C TRP A 348 37.51 19.12 10.69
N VAL A 349 36.53 19.06 11.61
CA VAL A 349 36.54 19.84 12.85
C VAL A 349 37.77 19.53 13.71
N ARG A 350 38.40 18.35 13.53
CA ARG A 350 39.64 17.98 14.22
C ARG A 350 40.90 18.53 13.54
N GLU A 351 40.84 18.83 12.25
CA GLU A 351 41.99 19.29 11.47
C GLU A 351 42.26 20.80 11.66
N GLU A 352 41.24 21.54 12.09
CA GLU A 352 41.27 23.00 12.28
C GLU A 352 41.50 23.38 13.76
N PRO A 353 42.06 24.58 14.06
CA PRO A 353 42.33 25.00 15.43
C PRO A 353 41.04 25.18 16.24
N ILE A 354 41.01 24.62 17.46
CA ILE A 354 39.87 24.77 18.40
C ILE A 354 39.46 26.24 18.58
N GLN A 355 40.43 27.17 18.57
CA GLN A 355 40.20 28.61 18.76
C GLN A 355 39.25 29.23 17.71
N ASP A 356 39.23 28.68 16.51
CA ASP A 356 38.45 29.20 15.39
C ASP A 356 37.08 28.52 15.26
N ILE A 357 36.97 27.25 15.68
CA ILE A 357 35.77 26.45 15.46
C ILE A 357 34.85 26.37 16.69
N TRP A 358 35.38 26.52 17.91
CA TRP A 358 34.64 26.19 19.14
C TRP A 358 33.29 26.91 19.25
N LYS A 359 33.22 28.16 18.76
CA LYS A 359 31.97 28.94 18.75
C LYS A 359 30.90 28.27 17.91
N ARG A 360 31.26 27.77 16.72
CA ARG A 360 30.31 27.10 15.81
C ARG A 360 29.90 25.74 16.38
N VAL A 361 30.86 24.92 16.80
CA VAL A 361 30.58 23.56 17.32
C VAL A 361 29.70 23.56 18.57
N VAL A 362 29.79 24.59 19.42
CA VAL A 362 28.95 24.68 20.63
C VAL A 362 27.62 25.41 20.36
N LEU A 363 27.63 26.54 19.65
CA LEU A 363 26.44 27.38 19.49
C LEU A 363 25.46 26.83 18.46
N VAL A 364 25.92 26.11 17.43
CA VAL A 364 25.04 25.58 16.38
C VAL A 364 24.11 24.49 16.93
N PRO A 365 24.59 23.42 17.59
CA PRO A 365 23.70 22.43 18.21
C PRO A 365 22.76 23.03 19.27
N ALA A 366 23.24 24.00 20.05
CA ALA A 366 22.44 24.71 21.06
C ALA A 366 21.31 25.55 20.44
N SER A 367 21.57 26.25 19.35
CA SER A 367 20.56 27.03 18.63
C SER A 367 19.52 26.14 17.95
N GLY A 368 19.94 24.98 17.41
CA GLY A 368 19.03 23.94 16.94
C GLY A 368 18.11 23.44 18.04
N GLY A 369 18.66 23.17 19.23
CA GLY A 369 17.87 22.81 20.40
C GLY A 369 16.85 23.89 20.79
N LEU A 370 17.21 25.17 20.75
CA LEU A 370 16.28 26.27 21.05
C LEU A 370 15.09 26.26 20.08
N ILE A 371 15.35 26.17 18.77
CA ILE A 371 14.31 26.13 17.74
C ILE A 371 13.39 24.91 17.94
N VAL A 372 13.97 23.73 18.22
CA VAL A 372 13.22 22.51 18.48
C VAL A 372 12.37 22.63 19.75
N GLY A 373 12.87 23.30 20.79
CA GLY A 373 12.10 23.63 21.99
C GLY A 373 10.85 24.44 21.66
N VAL A 374 11.00 25.49 20.84
CA VAL A 374 9.87 26.33 20.39
C VAL A 374 8.88 25.51 19.54
N LEU A 375 9.36 24.71 18.59
CA LEU A 375 8.51 23.86 17.74
C LEU A 375 7.74 22.82 18.55
N ASN A 376 8.37 22.24 19.57
CA ASN A 376 7.71 21.32 20.49
C ASN A 376 6.60 22.01 21.30
N GLU A 377 6.81 23.25 21.73
CA GLU A 377 5.81 24.02 22.45
C GLU A 377 4.61 24.37 21.55
N ILE A 378 4.86 24.83 20.31
CA ILE A 378 3.81 25.08 19.30
C ILE A 378 3.00 23.80 19.06
N ARG A 379 3.69 22.66 18.91
CA ARG A 379 3.03 21.36 18.73
C ARG A 379 2.14 20.98 19.92
N ASN A 380 2.57 21.27 21.14
CA ASN A 380 1.79 20.99 22.35
C ASN A 380 0.60 21.96 22.48
N ALA A 381 0.76 23.23 22.13
CA ALA A 381 -0.33 24.22 22.15
C ALA A 381 -1.49 23.84 21.21
N LEU A 382 -1.21 23.19 20.08
CA LEU A 382 -2.24 22.68 19.16
C LEU A 382 -3.15 21.58 19.77
N VAL A 383 -2.76 21.00 20.92
CA VAL A 383 -3.50 19.97 21.67
C VAL A 383 -4.55 20.58 22.61
N ASP A 384 -4.33 21.79 23.14
CA ASP A 384 -5.03 22.31 24.33
C ASP A 384 -6.28 23.18 24.04
N ASP A 385 -6.58 23.49 22.77
CA ASP A 385 -7.81 24.22 22.42
C ASP A 385 -9.03 23.29 22.48
N GLY A 386 -9.82 23.48 23.54
CA GLY A 386 -10.98 22.70 23.96
C GLY A 386 -12.19 22.67 23.02
N ASP A 387 -13.04 21.69 23.33
CA ASP A 387 -14.25 21.22 22.64
C ASP A 387 -15.40 22.23 22.44
N GLU A 388 -15.23 23.32 21.68
CA GLU A 388 -16.36 24.27 21.47
C GLU A 388 -16.80 24.61 20.03
N LEU A 389 -16.24 24.07 18.94
CA LEU A 389 -16.78 24.32 17.57
C LEU A 389 -16.63 23.13 16.58
N PRO A 390 -17.41 23.07 15.46
CA PRO A 390 -17.80 21.82 14.80
C PRO A 390 -16.62 21.05 14.16
N SER A 391 -16.60 19.75 14.46
CA SER A 391 -15.40 18.93 14.67
C SER A 391 -15.17 17.85 13.61
N SER A 392 -14.92 18.22 12.34
CA SER A 392 -14.49 17.22 11.34
C SER A 392 -13.34 17.69 10.44
N VAL A 393 -13.38 18.93 9.96
CA VAL A 393 -12.33 19.47 9.07
C VAL A 393 -11.07 19.85 9.87
N TRP A 394 -11.24 20.51 11.02
CA TRP A 394 -10.12 20.95 11.86
C TRP A 394 -9.37 19.78 12.50
N ASN A 395 -10.08 18.70 12.85
CA ASN A 395 -9.45 17.46 13.35
C ASN A 395 -8.60 16.78 12.27
N GLY A 396 -9.02 16.84 11.00
CA GLY A 396 -8.22 16.38 9.86
C GLY A 396 -6.97 17.24 9.65
N VAL A 397 -7.08 18.57 9.74
CA VAL A 397 -5.94 19.50 9.63
C VAL A 397 -4.96 19.33 10.79
N LYS A 398 -5.44 19.19 12.03
CA LYS A 398 -4.61 18.90 13.22
C LYS A 398 -3.88 17.55 13.10
N ALA A 399 -4.53 16.53 12.53
CA ALA A 399 -3.93 15.21 12.32
C ALA A 399 -2.77 15.22 11.28
N VAL A 400 -2.81 16.14 10.31
CA VAL A 400 -1.78 16.27 9.27
C VAL A 400 -0.67 17.26 9.65
N SER A 401 -0.98 18.32 10.40
CA SER A 401 0.00 19.35 10.79
C SER A 401 0.99 18.90 11.88
N ARG A 402 0.57 18.01 12.78
CA ARG A 402 1.39 17.51 13.90
C ARG A 402 2.61 16.67 13.45
N PRO A 403 2.48 15.69 12.54
CA PRO A 403 3.61 14.96 11.96
C PRO A 403 4.55 15.88 11.19
N PHE A 404 4.00 16.84 10.44
CA PHE A 404 4.79 17.82 9.68
C PHE A 404 5.67 18.68 10.62
N LEU A 405 5.11 19.22 11.69
CA LEU A 405 5.88 19.98 12.68
C LEU A 405 6.97 19.14 13.37
N LYS A 406 6.68 17.86 13.64
CA LYS A 406 7.68 16.92 14.18
C LYS A 406 8.78 16.64 13.17
N ALA A 407 8.45 16.53 11.89
CA ALA A 407 9.39 16.37 10.81
C ALA A 407 10.32 17.59 10.66
N VAL A 408 9.76 18.81 10.69
CA VAL A 408 10.55 20.05 10.68
C VAL A 408 11.47 20.13 11.91
N ALA A 409 10.99 19.76 13.10
CA ALA A 409 11.82 19.70 14.29
C ALA A 409 12.96 18.67 14.17
N ALA A 410 12.72 17.53 13.53
CA ALA A 410 13.77 16.58 13.20
C ALA A 410 14.79 17.18 12.23
N CYS A 411 14.35 17.84 11.16
CA CYS A 411 15.23 18.49 10.20
C CYS A 411 16.16 19.52 10.87
N VAL A 412 15.63 20.34 11.78
CA VAL A 412 16.43 21.30 12.55
C VAL A 412 17.42 20.60 13.47
N THR A 413 16.99 19.54 14.18
CA THR A 413 17.85 18.75 15.06
C THR A 413 19.06 18.20 14.29
N LEU A 414 18.80 17.63 13.11
CA LEU A 414 19.81 16.99 12.26
C LEU A 414 20.70 18.00 11.55
N GLY A 415 20.13 19.05 10.97
CA GLY A 415 20.88 20.10 10.26
C GLY A 415 21.81 20.89 11.18
N THR A 416 21.48 21.00 12.46
CA THR A 416 22.36 21.58 13.49
C THR A 416 23.36 20.59 14.10
N GLY A 417 23.41 19.35 13.60
CA GLY A 417 24.42 18.35 13.95
C GLY A 417 24.15 17.56 15.23
N ASN A 418 22.97 17.63 15.83
CA ASN A 418 22.66 16.84 17.02
C ASN A 418 22.60 15.33 16.70
N SER A 419 22.99 14.47 17.64
CA SER A 419 23.22 13.02 17.43
C SER A 419 21.93 12.18 17.36
N LEU A 420 21.10 12.40 16.35
CA LEU A 420 19.91 11.60 16.02
C LEU A 420 19.86 11.31 14.50
N GLY A 421 18.84 10.58 14.01
CA GLY A 421 18.65 10.27 12.58
C GLY A 421 17.30 10.72 11.99
N PRO A 422 17.20 10.92 10.66
CA PRO A 422 15.95 11.29 9.97
C PRO A 422 14.98 10.13 9.74
N GLU A 423 15.42 8.88 9.83
CA GLU A 423 14.67 7.74 9.28
C GLU A 423 13.43 7.41 10.11
N GLY A 424 13.51 7.51 11.45
CA GLY A 424 12.34 7.38 12.32
C GLY A 424 11.23 8.39 11.99
N PRO A 425 11.53 9.71 11.97
CA PRO A 425 10.59 10.74 11.51
C PRO A 425 10.03 10.48 10.10
N SER A 426 10.83 9.96 9.16
CA SER A 426 10.37 9.61 7.80
C SER A 426 9.23 8.58 7.83
N VAL A 427 9.36 7.53 8.63
CA VAL A 427 8.30 6.52 8.82
C VAL A 427 7.03 7.11 9.38
N GLU A 428 7.15 8.01 10.37
CA GLU A 428 6.01 8.65 10.99
C GLU A 428 5.25 9.57 10.02
N ILE A 429 5.97 10.28 9.14
CA ILE A 429 5.37 11.09 8.07
C ILE A 429 4.56 10.19 7.13
N GLY A 430 5.19 9.15 6.58
CA GLY A 430 4.52 8.22 5.68
C GLY A 430 3.28 7.59 6.31
N THR A 431 3.37 7.22 7.58
CA THR A 431 2.23 6.69 8.35
C THR A 431 1.14 7.71 8.59
N SER A 432 1.49 8.97 8.86
CA SER A 432 0.51 9.99 9.13
C SER A 432 -0.24 10.43 7.88
N ILE A 433 0.45 10.50 6.75
CA ILE A 433 -0.15 10.68 5.42
C ILE A 433 -1.12 9.51 5.16
N ALA A 434 -0.69 8.27 5.43
CA ALA A 434 -1.56 7.10 5.31
C ALA A 434 -2.80 7.19 6.22
N LYS A 435 -2.67 7.59 7.49
CA LYS A 435 -3.82 7.81 8.40
C LYS A 435 -4.77 8.89 7.85
N GLY A 436 -4.23 9.99 7.32
CA GLY A 436 -5.01 11.06 6.70
C GLY A 436 -5.79 10.58 5.47
N VAL A 437 -5.14 9.89 4.54
CA VAL A 437 -5.78 9.29 3.36
C VAL A 437 -6.84 8.27 3.78
N GLY A 438 -6.56 7.42 4.77
CA GLY A 438 -7.49 6.42 5.28
C GLY A 438 -8.77 7.05 5.81
N ASN A 439 -8.67 8.14 6.57
CA ASN A 439 -9.82 8.86 7.13
C ASN A 439 -10.69 9.54 6.06
N VAL A 440 -10.10 9.98 4.94
CA VAL A 440 -10.83 10.61 3.82
C VAL A 440 -11.56 9.57 2.97
N PHE A 441 -10.95 8.39 2.74
CA PHE A 441 -11.44 7.44 1.74
C PHE A 441 -12.13 6.18 2.28
N ASP A 442 -11.97 5.77 3.56
CA ASP A 442 -12.56 4.50 4.02
C ASP A 442 -12.83 4.41 5.55
N LYS A 443 -14.00 3.89 5.93
CA LYS A 443 -14.39 3.67 7.34
C LYS A 443 -14.08 2.25 7.85
N SER A 444 -13.66 1.30 7.01
CA SER A 444 -13.36 -0.07 7.49
C SER A 444 -12.00 -0.17 8.21
N SER A 445 -11.97 -0.76 9.41
CA SER A 445 -10.78 -0.88 10.26
C SER A 445 -9.62 -1.67 9.61
N ASN A 446 -9.90 -2.78 8.93
CA ASN A 446 -8.87 -3.65 8.32
C ASN A 446 -8.06 -2.96 7.20
N LYS A 447 -8.66 -2.02 6.48
CA LYS A 447 -7.95 -1.25 5.44
C LYS A 447 -7.08 -0.13 6.01
N LYS A 448 -7.41 0.39 7.19
CA LYS A 448 -6.60 1.40 7.88
C LYS A 448 -5.23 0.85 8.27
N LEU A 449 -5.19 -0.35 8.86
CA LEU A 449 -3.92 -1.02 9.20
C LEU A 449 -3.06 -1.26 7.96
N SER A 450 -3.69 -1.69 6.86
CA SER A 450 -2.98 -1.92 5.60
C SER A 450 -2.34 -0.63 5.07
N LEU A 451 -3.08 0.49 5.11
CA LEU A 451 -2.63 1.77 4.59
C LEU A 451 -1.49 2.33 5.45
N VAL A 452 -1.58 2.20 6.77
CA VAL A 452 -0.50 2.54 7.70
C VAL A 452 0.75 1.72 7.42
N ALA A 453 0.63 0.40 7.20
CA ALA A 453 1.76 -0.44 6.81
C ALA A 453 2.40 0.06 5.50
N ALA A 454 1.61 0.40 4.48
CA ALA A 454 2.15 0.94 3.23
C ALA A 454 2.83 2.31 3.38
N GLY A 455 2.29 3.19 4.24
CA GLY A 455 2.90 4.47 4.58
C GLY A 455 4.23 4.31 5.32
N SER A 456 4.30 3.39 6.28
CA SER A 456 5.54 3.08 7.00
C SER A 456 6.63 2.51 6.08
N ALA A 457 6.25 1.65 5.13
CA ALA A 457 7.15 1.08 4.15
C ALA A 457 7.73 2.14 3.21
N ALA A 458 6.89 3.08 2.75
CA ALA A 458 7.34 4.21 1.94
C ALA A 458 8.35 5.08 2.69
N GLY A 459 8.11 5.37 3.98
CA GLY A 459 9.01 6.20 4.79
C GLY A 459 10.40 5.58 5.00
N ILE A 460 10.50 4.27 5.22
CA ILE A 460 11.80 3.58 5.28
C ILE A 460 12.45 3.51 3.89
N ALA A 461 11.67 3.14 2.86
CA ALA A 461 12.19 2.98 1.50
C ALA A 461 12.75 4.29 0.94
N SER A 462 12.06 5.42 1.15
CA SER A 462 12.57 6.74 0.76
C SER A 462 13.74 7.20 1.64
N GLY A 463 13.81 6.80 2.91
CA GLY A 463 14.89 7.15 3.83
C GLY A 463 16.23 6.53 3.44
N PHE A 464 16.22 5.24 3.10
CA PHE A 464 17.42 4.45 2.82
C PHE A 464 17.68 4.14 1.35
N ASN A 465 16.77 4.54 0.46
CA ASN A 465 16.71 4.04 -0.91
C ASN A 465 16.72 2.51 -0.97
N ALA A 466 15.92 1.88 -0.09
CA ALA A 466 15.91 0.44 0.14
C ALA A 466 14.47 -0.08 0.20
N ALA A 467 13.91 -0.42 -0.97
CA ALA A 467 12.52 -0.83 -1.12
C ALA A 467 12.24 -2.16 -0.42
N VAL A 468 13.17 -3.12 -0.50
CA VAL A 468 12.98 -4.45 0.10
C VAL A 468 13.02 -4.34 1.61
N ALA A 469 13.98 -3.59 2.16
CA ALA A 469 14.03 -3.30 3.59
C ALA A 469 12.75 -2.63 4.10
N GLY A 470 12.23 -1.61 3.38
CA GLY A 470 10.98 -0.94 3.73
C GLY A 470 9.76 -1.86 3.77
N CYS A 471 9.67 -2.84 2.86
CA CYS A 471 8.60 -3.82 2.88
C CYS A 471 8.62 -4.69 4.14
N PHE A 472 9.79 -5.20 4.50
CA PHE A 472 9.95 -6.06 5.67
C PHE A 472 9.81 -5.29 6.97
N PHE A 473 10.19 -4.01 6.98
CA PHE A 473 9.91 -3.13 8.11
C PHE A 473 8.42 -3.03 8.41
N ALA A 474 7.60 -2.77 7.39
CA ALA A 474 6.15 -2.74 7.57
C ALA A 474 5.59 -4.09 8.03
N VAL A 475 6.18 -5.21 7.59
CA VAL A 475 5.79 -6.54 8.05
C VAL A 475 6.16 -6.74 9.53
N GLU A 476 7.42 -6.50 9.91
CA GLU A 476 7.94 -6.76 11.26
C GLU A 476 7.39 -5.80 12.31
N SER A 477 7.29 -4.51 11.98
CA SER A 477 6.96 -3.45 12.95
C SER A 477 5.48 -3.04 12.94
N VAL A 478 4.74 -3.31 11.87
CA VAL A 478 3.33 -2.88 11.75
C VAL A 478 2.36 -4.07 11.66
N LEU A 479 2.63 -5.04 10.79
CA LEU A 479 1.69 -6.15 10.55
C LEU A 479 1.83 -7.30 11.56
N TRP A 480 3.06 -7.67 11.92
CA TRP A 480 3.34 -8.81 12.80
C TRP A 480 2.90 -8.61 14.25
N PRO A 481 3.05 -7.42 14.88
CA PRO A 481 2.62 -7.21 16.26
C PRO A 481 1.09 -7.11 16.44
N SER A 482 0.30 -7.00 15.37
CA SER A 482 -1.15 -6.80 15.48
C SER A 482 -1.89 -8.12 15.82
N PRO A 483 -2.60 -8.23 16.98
CA PRO A 483 -3.27 -9.46 17.42
C PRO A 483 -4.49 -9.87 16.60
N THR A 484 -4.86 -9.12 15.56
CA THR A 484 -6.19 -9.22 14.93
C THR A 484 -6.18 -9.98 13.60
N ASN A 485 -6.85 -11.13 13.61
CA ASN A 485 -7.36 -11.89 12.46
C ASN A 485 -6.33 -12.63 11.56
N PRO A 486 -6.16 -13.96 11.71
CA PRO A 486 -5.56 -14.79 10.68
C PRO A 486 -6.57 -15.02 9.56
N SER A 487 -6.93 -13.96 8.84
CA SER A 487 -7.62 -14.08 7.55
C SER A 487 -6.56 -13.95 6.46
N SER A 488 -6.07 -15.11 5.99
CA SER A 488 -5.05 -15.24 4.93
C SER A 488 -5.36 -14.47 3.64
N LEU A 489 -6.63 -14.09 3.43
CA LEU A 489 -7.09 -13.28 2.29
C LEU A 489 -6.76 -11.78 2.40
N THR A 490 -6.64 -11.24 3.62
CA THR A 490 -6.43 -9.80 3.86
C THR A 490 -4.95 -9.44 3.70
N LEU A 491 -4.05 -10.31 4.15
CA LEU A 491 -2.59 -10.12 4.05
C LEU A 491 -2.13 -9.97 2.58
N THR A 492 -2.71 -10.73 1.65
CA THR A 492 -2.30 -10.68 0.23
C THR A 492 -2.53 -9.32 -0.45
N ASN A 493 -3.62 -8.62 -0.11
CA ASN A 493 -3.87 -7.28 -0.64
C ASN A 493 -2.99 -6.23 0.06
N THR A 494 -2.76 -6.40 1.36
CA THR A 494 -1.88 -5.52 2.15
C THR A 494 -0.43 -5.60 1.69
N THR A 495 0.13 -6.79 1.51
CA THR A 495 1.52 -6.98 1.05
C THR A 495 1.74 -6.37 -0.33
N SER A 496 0.77 -6.52 -1.24
CA SER A 496 0.87 -5.92 -2.58
C SER A 496 0.92 -4.38 -2.52
N MET A 497 0.16 -3.77 -1.61
CA MET A 497 0.14 -2.33 -1.43
C MET A 497 1.43 -1.82 -0.74
N VAL A 498 1.91 -2.54 0.27
CA VAL A 498 3.20 -2.28 0.93
C VAL A 498 4.35 -2.29 -0.07
N ILE A 499 4.43 -3.33 -0.91
CA ILE A 499 5.47 -3.46 -1.94
C ILE A 499 5.38 -2.33 -2.96
N LEU A 500 4.18 -2.06 -3.49
CA LEU A 500 4.00 -0.99 -4.48
C LEU A 500 4.39 0.38 -3.89
N SER A 501 4.00 0.65 -2.65
CA SER A 501 4.32 1.89 -1.94
C SER A 501 5.83 2.06 -1.74
N ALA A 502 6.51 1.02 -1.25
CA ALA A 502 7.97 1.04 -1.04
C ALA A 502 8.75 1.23 -2.36
N VAL A 503 8.36 0.51 -3.43
CA VAL A 503 9.03 0.63 -4.74
C VAL A 503 8.84 2.02 -5.33
N ILE A 504 7.62 2.57 -5.29
CA ILE A 504 7.37 3.94 -5.78
C ILE A 504 8.20 4.94 -4.97
N ALA A 505 8.22 4.83 -3.65
CA ALA A 505 8.98 5.72 -2.79
C ALA A 505 10.49 5.66 -3.07
N SER A 506 11.05 4.46 -3.28
CA SER A 506 12.46 4.29 -3.64
C SER A 506 12.77 4.89 -5.01
N VAL A 507 11.98 4.57 -6.05
CA VAL A 507 12.18 5.11 -7.41
C VAL A 507 12.08 6.63 -7.42
N VAL A 508 11.13 7.21 -6.70
CA VAL A 508 11.00 8.67 -6.58
C VAL A 508 12.21 9.26 -5.87
N SER A 509 12.70 8.61 -4.81
CA SER A 509 13.92 9.02 -4.11
C SER A 509 15.14 8.97 -5.02
N GLU A 510 15.31 7.95 -5.86
CA GLU A 510 16.42 7.83 -6.81
C GLU A 510 16.39 8.91 -7.89
N VAL A 511 15.21 9.22 -8.40
CA VAL A 511 15.04 10.26 -9.43
C VAL A 511 15.39 11.64 -8.86
N GLY A 512 15.05 11.91 -7.61
CA GLY A 512 15.32 13.20 -6.96
C GLY A 512 16.73 13.35 -6.39
N LEU A 513 17.26 12.32 -5.72
CA LEU A 513 18.51 12.39 -4.94
C LEU A 513 19.71 11.73 -5.63
N GLY A 514 19.47 11.01 -6.74
CA GLY A 514 20.47 10.20 -7.41
C GLY A 514 20.41 8.73 -7.03
N SER A 515 21.09 7.89 -7.82
CA SER A 515 21.12 6.42 -7.66
C SER A 515 22.35 5.91 -6.89
N GLU A 516 23.18 6.82 -6.39
CA GLU A 516 24.35 6.45 -5.59
C GLU A 516 23.91 5.89 -4.22
N PRO A 517 24.48 4.76 -3.76
CA PRO A 517 24.16 4.20 -2.46
C PRO A 517 24.55 5.16 -1.32
N ALA A 518 23.82 5.08 -0.20
CA ALA A 518 23.93 6.02 0.91
C ALA A 518 25.33 6.10 1.57
N PHE A 519 26.15 5.04 1.45
CA PHE A 519 27.54 5.02 1.86
C PHE A 519 28.34 4.00 1.02
N THR A 520 29.65 4.18 0.95
CA THR A 520 30.57 3.34 0.19
C THR A 520 30.86 2.03 0.90
N VAL A 521 30.50 0.92 0.26
CA VAL A 521 30.71 -0.41 0.84
C VAL A 521 32.09 -0.93 0.43
N PRO A 522 33.00 -1.22 1.37
CA PRO A 522 34.29 -1.83 1.06
C PRO A 522 34.11 -3.27 0.57
N GLU A 523 35.03 -3.77 -0.26
CA GLU A 523 35.01 -5.17 -0.71
C GLU A 523 34.97 -6.12 0.51
N PHE A 524 33.89 -6.90 0.59
CA PHE A 524 33.68 -7.87 1.63
C PHE A 524 34.30 -9.21 1.22
N ASP A 525 35.15 -9.78 2.07
CA ASP A 525 35.87 -11.01 1.80
C ASP A 525 35.62 -12.01 2.94
N PHE A 526 34.59 -12.86 2.77
CA PHE A 526 34.37 -14.02 3.63
C PHE A 526 35.18 -15.19 3.10
N ARG A 527 36.31 -15.48 3.75
CA ARG A 527 37.32 -16.40 3.23
C ARG A 527 37.04 -17.84 3.63
N SER A 528 36.52 -18.05 4.84
CA SER A 528 36.30 -19.39 5.37
C SER A 528 35.10 -19.51 6.32
N PRO A 529 34.35 -20.64 6.32
CA PRO A 529 33.35 -20.97 7.33
C PRO A 529 33.88 -20.97 8.78
N THR A 530 35.20 -21.05 8.98
CA THR A 530 35.85 -20.97 10.30
C THR A 530 35.74 -19.58 10.93
N GLU A 531 35.39 -18.55 10.17
CA GLU A 531 35.12 -17.18 10.68
C GLU A 531 33.78 -17.08 11.43
N LEU A 532 32.84 -18.01 11.19
CA LEU A 532 31.48 -17.92 11.69
C LEU A 532 31.38 -17.76 13.22
N PRO A 533 32.16 -18.48 14.05
CA PRO A 533 32.16 -18.27 15.50
C PRO A 533 32.54 -16.83 15.93
N LEU A 534 33.43 -16.15 15.18
CA LEU A 534 33.80 -14.75 15.47
C LEU A 534 32.61 -13.82 15.19
N TYR A 535 31.92 -14.02 14.07
CA TYR A 535 30.70 -13.27 13.76
C TYR A 535 29.59 -13.52 14.79
N LEU A 536 29.41 -14.75 15.27
CA LEU A 536 28.44 -15.04 16.33
C LEU A 536 28.79 -14.32 17.65
N LEU A 537 30.08 -14.25 18.01
CA LEU A 537 30.54 -13.50 19.18
C LEU A 537 30.30 -11.99 19.01
N LEU A 538 30.56 -11.45 17.81
CA LEU A 538 30.22 -10.07 17.47
C LEU A 538 28.71 -9.82 17.68
N GLY A 539 27.85 -10.79 17.36
CA GLY A 539 26.39 -10.66 17.54
C GLY A 539 26.00 -10.49 19.00
N VAL A 540 26.65 -11.24 19.90
CA VAL A 540 26.47 -11.07 21.34
C VAL A 540 26.94 -9.68 21.78
N LEU A 541 28.11 -9.23 21.30
CA LEU A 541 28.65 -7.90 21.62
C LEU A 541 27.73 -6.78 21.14
N CYS A 542 27.28 -6.82 19.89
CA CYS A 542 26.31 -5.87 19.34
C CYS A 542 25.00 -5.87 20.14
N GLY A 543 24.49 -7.04 20.53
CA GLY A 543 23.31 -7.13 21.39
C GLY A 543 23.51 -6.47 22.76
N LEU A 544 24.67 -6.63 23.39
CA LEU A 544 25.01 -5.94 24.64
C LEU A 544 25.13 -4.42 24.46
N VAL A 545 25.70 -3.97 23.36
CA VAL A 545 25.81 -2.55 23.00
C VAL A 545 24.42 -1.95 22.75
N SER A 546 23.53 -2.65 22.04
CA SER A 546 22.13 -2.26 21.86
C SER A 546 21.41 -2.13 23.22
N LEU A 547 21.57 -3.11 24.12
CA LEU A 547 21.04 -3.04 25.49
C LEU A 547 21.58 -1.84 26.27
N ALA A 548 22.86 -1.49 26.09
CA ALA A 548 23.48 -0.35 26.75
C ALA A 548 22.86 0.97 26.25
N LEU A 549 22.66 1.13 24.95
CA LEU A 549 21.96 2.29 24.38
C LEU A 549 20.52 2.40 24.94
N SER A 550 19.74 1.32 24.86
CA SER A 550 18.36 1.33 25.35
C SER A 550 18.28 1.65 26.84
N LYS A 551 19.15 1.09 27.67
CA LYS A 551 19.18 1.36 29.12
C LYS A 551 19.65 2.77 29.45
N CYS A 552 20.68 3.27 28.76
CA CYS A 552 21.18 4.63 28.96
C CYS A 552 20.09 5.65 28.64
N THR A 553 19.40 5.48 27.52
CA THR A 553 18.26 6.32 27.14
C THR A 553 17.16 6.29 28.21
N SER A 554 16.69 5.10 28.62
CA SER A 554 15.64 5.00 29.65
C SER A 554 16.07 5.67 30.97
N TYR A 555 17.34 5.53 31.35
CA TYR A 555 17.88 6.15 32.56
C TYR A 555 17.93 7.68 32.47
N LEU A 556 18.41 8.24 31.35
CA LEU A 556 18.48 9.69 31.17
C LEU A 556 17.08 10.32 31.03
N MET A 557 16.12 9.64 30.39
CA MET A 557 14.72 10.09 30.38
C MET A 557 14.14 10.15 31.79
N ALA A 558 14.37 9.13 32.62
CA ALA A 558 13.89 9.12 34.00
C ALA A 558 14.49 10.27 34.83
N ILE A 559 15.77 10.60 34.61
CA ILE A 559 16.38 11.79 35.22
C ILE A 559 15.73 13.07 34.73
N ALA A 560 15.51 13.21 33.42
CA ALA A 560 14.90 14.41 32.85
C ALA A 560 13.47 14.64 33.39
N ASP A 561 12.70 13.56 33.60
CA ASP A 561 11.35 13.62 34.16
C ASP A 561 11.34 13.94 35.67
N ASP A 562 12.37 13.54 36.42
CA ASP A 562 12.48 13.81 37.87
C ASP A 562 12.91 15.27 38.17
N ILE A 563 13.53 15.96 37.21
CA ILE A 563 13.90 17.37 37.34
C ILE A 563 12.64 18.25 37.35
N ARG A 564 12.16 18.57 38.56
CA ARG A 564 11.04 19.50 38.79
C ARG A 564 11.53 20.94 38.81
N GLY A 565 10.88 21.81 38.04
CA GLY A 565 11.07 23.28 38.10
C GLY A 565 11.73 23.93 36.87
N VAL A 566 12.19 23.14 35.89
CA VAL A 566 12.70 23.67 34.61
C VAL A 566 11.60 23.60 33.54
N PRO A 567 11.28 24.70 32.83
CA PRO A 567 10.33 24.66 31.71
C PRO A 567 10.79 23.68 30.62
N LYS A 568 9.85 22.88 30.08
CA LYS A 568 10.13 21.85 29.07
C LYS A 568 10.82 22.40 27.81
N ILE A 569 10.54 23.66 27.46
CA ILE A 569 11.17 24.37 26.34
C ILE A 569 12.69 24.54 26.50
N LEU A 570 13.23 24.51 27.72
CA LEU A 570 14.65 24.73 28.00
C LEU A 570 15.48 23.44 27.90
N PHE A 571 14.85 22.27 27.98
CA PHE A 571 15.57 20.99 27.90
C PHE A 571 16.25 20.77 26.53
N PRO A 572 15.61 21.01 25.37
CA PRO A 572 16.24 20.83 24.08
C PRO A 572 17.49 21.70 23.83
N PRO A 573 17.51 23.02 24.12
CA PRO A 573 18.74 23.82 23.98
C PRO A 573 19.85 23.41 24.95
N LEU A 574 19.54 22.94 26.17
CA LEU A 574 20.55 22.38 27.08
C LEU A 574 21.13 21.05 26.55
N GLY A 575 20.29 20.21 25.94
CA GLY A 575 20.72 19.02 25.21
C GLY A 575 21.65 19.37 24.06
N GLY A 576 21.28 20.34 23.22
CA GLY A 576 22.12 20.82 22.13
C GLY A 576 23.46 21.39 22.62
N LEU A 577 23.45 22.20 23.68
CA LEU A 577 24.67 22.75 24.28
C LEU A 577 25.63 21.67 24.76
N THR A 578 25.10 20.66 25.46
CA THR A 578 25.91 19.53 25.95
C THR A 578 26.47 18.69 24.82
N VAL A 579 25.69 18.44 23.76
CA VAL A 579 26.18 17.78 22.54
C VAL A 579 27.35 18.57 21.93
N GLY A 580 27.20 19.88 21.79
CA GLY A 580 28.25 20.76 21.25
C GLY A 580 29.53 20.75 22.09
N LEU A 581 29.41 20.74 23.43
CA LEU A 581 30.58 20.63 24.32
C LEU A 581 31.32 19.29 24.17
N ILE A 582 30.60 18.17 24.04
CA ILE A 582 31.20 16.85 23.83
C ILE A 582 31.84 16.78 22.43
N ALA A 583 31.21 17.41 21.42
CA ALA A 583 31.71 17.44 20.05
C ALA A 583 33.03 18.19 19.88
N LEU A 584 33.42 19.07 20.82
CA LEU A 584 34.77 19.66 20.83
C LEU A 584 35.89 18.61 20.99
N GLY A 585 35.62 17.52 21.73
CA GLY A 585 36.55 16.41 21.90
C GLY A 585 36.32 15.28 20.89
N TYR A 586 35.06 15.02 20.53
CA TYR A 586 34.66 13.92 19.65
C TYR A 586 33.72 14.42 18.54
N PRO A 587 34.21 15.14 17.53
CA PRO A 587 33.35 15.75 16.51
C PRO A 587 32.56 14.73 15.68
N GLU A 588 33.04 13.49 15.55
CA GLU A 588 32.38 12.39 14.81
C GLU A 588 31.02 11.99 15.41
N ILE A 589 30.71 12.45 16.63
CA ILE A 589 29.40 12.23 17.24
C ILE A 589 28.30 13.13 16.65
N LEU A 590 28.66 14.21 15.98
CA LEU A 590 27.67 15.06 15.31
C LEU A 590 26.98 14.26 14.21
N TYR A 591 25.73 14.60 13.92
CA TYR A 591 25.06 14.05 12.74
C TYR A 591 25.60 14.73 11.48
N TRP A 592 26.10 13.92 10.54
CA TRP A 592 26.63 14.40 9.27
C TRP A 592 26.30 13.42 8.15
N GLY A 593 25.08 12.89 8.16
CA GLY A 593 24.68 11.82 7.26
C GLY A 593 25.46 10.53 7.48
N PHE A 594 25.58 9.72 6.43
CA PHE A 594 26.32 8.47 6.45
C PHE A 594 27.81 8.64 6.15
N GLU A 595 28.25 9.85 5.83
CA GLU A 595 29.66 10.20 5.62
C GLU A 595 30.50 9.92 6.87
N ASN A 596 29.92 10.09 8.07
CA ASN A 596 30.57 9.69 9.31
C ASN A 596 30.77 8.17 9.41
N VAL A 597 29.89 7.36 8.81
CA VAL A 597 30.05 5.90 8.73
C VAL A 597 31.09 5.55 7.68
N ASP A 598 31.11 6.24 6.53
CA ASP A 598 32.17 6.08 5.51
C ASP A 598 33.55 6.29 6.10
N ILE A 599 33.75 7.35 6.90
CA ILE A 599 35.03 7.63 7.58
C ILE A 599 35.43 6.48 8.52
N LEU A 600 34.47 5.85 9.21
CA LEU A 600 34.75 4.70 10.06
C LEU A 600 35.19 3.47 9.27
N LEU A 601 34.61 3.27 8.08
CA LEU A 601 34.85 2.12 7.20
C LEU A 601 35.97 2.36 6.18
N GLU A 602 36.50 3.58 6.07
CA GLU A 602 37.48 3.97 5.06
C GLU A 602 38.79 3.17 5.18
N SER A 603 39.20 2.58 4.04
CA SER A 603 40.30 1.63 3.95
C SER A 603 41.38 2.03 2.94
N ARG A 604 41.36 3.29 2.45
CA ARG A 604 42.29 3.72 1.40
C ARG A 604 43.74 3.43 1.81
N PRO A 605 44.58 2.85 0.93
CA PRO A 605 45.91 2.31 1.27
C PRO A 605 46.96 3.34 1.76
N PHE A 606 46.58 4.61 1.89
CA PHE A 606 47.43 5.72 2.34
C PHE A 606 46.84 6.55 3.49
N VAL A 607 45.67 6.16 4.02
CA VAL A 607 45.02 6.82 5.16
C VAL A 607 45.05 5.87 6.36
N LYS A 608 45.67 6.29 7.47
CA LYS A 608 45.60 5.55 8.73
C LYS A 608 44.17 5.68 9.28
N GLY A 609 43.35 4.64 9.13
CA GLY A 609 42.02 4.60 9.74
C GLY A 609 42.07 4.70 11.27
N LEU A 610 40.96 5.11 11.91
CA LEU A 610 40.89 5.40 13.35
C LEU A 610 41.42 4.25 14.24
N SER A 611 42.13 4.56 15.33
CA SER A 611 42.63 3.54 16.27
C SER A 611 41.48 2.77 16.94
N ALA A 612 41.74 1.52 17.35
CA ALA A 612 40.75 0.71 18.07
C ALA A 612 40.28 1.39 19.37
N ASP A 613 41.21 2.06 20.08
CA ASP A 613 40.91 2.79 21.31
C ASP A 613 39.93 3.94 21.07
N LEU A 614 40.14 4.71 19.98
CA LEU A 614 39.26 5.81 19.62
C LEU A 614 37.88 5.30 19.20
N LEU A 615 37.79 4.18 18.49
CA LEU A 615 36.52 3.58 18.11
C LEU A 615 35.70 3.14 19.34
N VAL A 616 36.34 2.53 20.34
CA VAL A 616 35.67 2.15 21.60
C VAL A 616 35.19 3.39 22.36
N GLN A 617 35.99 4.47 22.39
CA GLN A 617 35.57 5.75 22.97
C GLN A 617 34.36 6.32 22.23
N LEU A 618 34.39 6.32 20.89
CA LEU A 618 33.28 6.81 20.06
C LEU A 618 31.99 6.02 20.30
N VAL A 619 32.05 4.70 20.49
CA VAL A 619 30.86 3.89 20.86
C VAL A 619 30.25 4.39 22.17
N ALA A 620 31.07 4.55 23.22
CA ALA A 620 30.58 4.99 24.54
C ALA A 620 30.01 6.41 24.50
N VAL A 621 30.72 7.34 23.85
CA VAL A 621 30.30 8.74 23.76
C VAL A 621 29.05 8.87 22.89
N LYS A 622 28.97 8.18 21.74
CA LYS A 622 27.79 8.24 20.85
C LYS A 622 26.55 7.67 21.53
N ILE A 623 26.67 6.59 22.31
CA ILE A 623 25.57 6.06 23.13
C ILE A 623 25.04 7.16 24.07
N PHE A 624 25.94 7.74 24.88
CA PHE A 624 25.55 8.77 25.85
C PHE A 624 24.92 9.99 25.16
N THR A 625 25.56 10.52 24.11
CA THR A 625 25.08 11.71 23.39
C THR A 625 23.73 11.47 22.72
N THR A 626 23.52 10.32 22.07
CA THR A 626 22.24 9.98 21.44
C THR A 626 21.13 9.84 22.48
N SER A 627 21.42 9.15 23.59
CA SER A 627 20.49 9.02 24.72
C SER A 627 20.14 10.37 25.35
N LEU A 628 21.13 11.26 25.48
CA LEU A 628 20.96 12.62 25.98
C LEU A 628 20.09 13.46 25.04
N CYS A 629 20.37 13.45 23.73
CA CYS A 629 19.54 14.16 22.75
C CYS A 629 18.07 13.77 22.90
N ARG A 630 17.78 12.47 23.00
CA ARG A 630 16.40 12.01 23.17
C ARG A 630 15.80 12.43 24.51
N ALA A 631 16.54 12.29 25.62
CA ALA A 631 16.08 12.66 26.96
C ALA A 631 15.83 14.17 27.10
N SER A 632 16.61 15.00 26.41
CA SER A 632 16.45 16.45 26.35
C SER A 632 15.25 16.91 25.51
N GLY A 633 14.55 16.01 24.81
CA GLY A 633 13.38 16.36 24.00
C GLY A 633 13.70 16.83 22.58
N LEU A 634 14.94 16.63 22.09
CA LEU A 634 15.23 16.74 20.66
C LEU A 634 14.48 15.66 19.87
N VAL A 635 14.22 15.93 18.60
CA VAL A 635 13.38 15.08 17.75
C VAL A 635 14.25 14.38 16.70
N GLY A 636 14.11 13.06 16.59
CA GLY A 636 14.82 12.24 15.62
C GLY A 636 14.73 10.76 15.96
N GLY A 637 15.20 9.91 15.05
CA GLY A 637 15.17 8.45 15.16
C GLY A 637 16.51 7.83 15.56
N TYR A 638 16.47 6.54 15.89
CA TYR A 638 17.65 5.76 16.34
C TYR A 638 18.38 5.01 15.23
N TYR A 639 17.86 4.98 14.01
CA TYR A 639 18.40 4.20 12.92
C TYR A 639 19.84 4.60 12.55
N ALA A 640 20.06 5.83 12.10
CA ALA A 640 21.40 6.34 11.79
C ALA A 640 22.41 6.19 12.96
N PRO A 641 22.12 6.60 14.22
CA PRO A 641 23.08 6.41 15.30
C PRO A 641 23.34 4.94 15.63
N SER A 642 22.36 4.04 15.48
CA SER A 642 22.57 2.59 15.69
C SER A 642 23.49 2.00 14.63
N LEU A 643 23.35 2.42 13.37
CA LEU A 643 24.27 2.03 12.30
C LEU A 643 25.70 2.51 12.60
N PHE A 644 25.88 3.78 12.99
CA PHE A 644 27.20 4.31 13.36
C PHE A 644 27.82 3.56 14.55
N ILE A 645 27.05 3.36 15.63
CA ILE A 645 27.51 2.63 16.82
C ILE A 645 27.89 1.19 16.46
N GLY A 646 27.10 0.56 15.59
CA GLY A 646 27.37 -0.79 15.09
C GLY A 646 28.62 -0.88 14.21
N ALA A 647 28.82 0.07 13.29
CA ALA A 647 30.03 0.17 12.48
C ALA A 647 31.27 0.32 13.37
N ALA A 648 31.23 1.24 14.33
CA ALA A 648 32.33 1.48 15.26
C ALA A 648 32.62 0.25 16.14
N THR A 649 31.58 -0.43 16.64
CA THR A 649 31.70 -1.65 17.43
C THR A 649 32.34 -2.78 16.62
N GLY A 650 31.86 -3.01 15.40
CA GLY A 650 32.38 -4.04 14.50
C GLY A 650 33.82 -3.77 14.07
N MET A 651 34.14 -2.51 13.72
CA MET A 651 35.51 -2.09 13.38
C MET A 651 36.47 -2.24 14.56
N ALA A 652 36.07 -1.83 15.76
CA ALA A 652 36.87 -1.99 16.98
C ALA A 652 37.10 -3.47 17.27
N TYR A 653 36.05 -4.29 17.22
CA TYR A 653 36.13 -5.74 17.39
C TYR A 653 37.10 -6.37 16.40
N GLY A 654 36.95 -6.09 15.10
CA GLY A 654 37.82 -6.64 14.06
C GLY A 654 39.29 -6.25 14.25
N LYS A 655 39.59 -5.01 14.63
CA LYS A 655 40.96 -4.56 14.92
C LYS A 655 41.54 -5.24 16.17
N ILE A 656 40.75 -5.42 17.22
CA ILE A 656 41.18 -6.10 18.45
C ILE A 656 41.43 -7.58 18.18
N VAL A 657 40.50 -8.28 17.53
CA VAL A 657 40.64 -9.70 17.18
C VAL A 657 41.84 -9.92 16.26
N SER A 658 42.02 -9.08 15.24
CA SER A 658 43.19 -9.15 14.36
C SER A 658 44.50 -8.94 15.13
N SER A 659 44.53 -8.02 16.09
CA SER A 659 45.70 -7.79 16.95
C SER A 659 45.99 -8.98 17.88
N VAL A 660 44.96 -9.63 18.42
CA VAL A 660 45.10 -10.79 19.33
C VAL A 660 45.50 -12.06 18.58
N VAL A 661 44.92 -12.32 17.41
CA VAL A 661 45.18 -13.54 16.62
C VAL A 661 46.56 -13.48 15.94
N ASN A 662 47.02 -12.29 15.53
CA ASN A 662 48.35 -12.12 14.93
C ASN A 662 49.50 -12.06 15.95
N GLN A 663 49.22 -12.11 17.26
CA GLN A 663 50.28 -12.21 18.27
C GLN A 663 50.80 -13.66 18.34
N PRO A 664 52.12 -13.89 18.21
CA PRO A 664 52.70 -15.21 18.32
C PRO A 664 52.61 -15.68 19.78
N ASN A 665 51.61 -16.50 20.11
CA ASN A 665 51.42 -17.02 21.46
C ASN A 665 51.62 -18.55 21.48
N PRO A 666 52.61 -19.08 22.23
CA PRO A 666 53.03 -20.49 22.16
C PRO A 666 52.10 -21.49 22.86
N VAL A 667 50.96 -21.05 23.41
CA VAL A 667 50.06 -21.90 24.24
C VAL A 667 48.76 -22.27 23.51
N ILE A 668 48.30 -21.47 22.54
CA ILE A 668 47.09 -21.74 21.76
C ILE A 668 47.37 -21.36 20.31
N ASP A 669 47.56 -22.35 19.44
CA ASP A 669 47.76 -22.15 18.01
C ASP A 669 46.41 -21.80 17.34
N LEU A 670 46.04 -20.52 17.41
CA LEU A 670 44.81 -19.96 16.80
C LEU A 670 44.96 -19.70 15.30
N SER A 671 46.05 -20.15 14.67
CA SER A 671 46.35 -19.99 13.24
C SER A 671 45.33 -20.64 12.29
N ILE A 672 44.41 -21.45 12.81
CA ILE A 672 43.28 -22.04 12.06
C ILE A 672 42.13 -21.03 11.86
N LEU A 673 42.02 -19.97 12.68
CA LEU A 673 41.03 -18.92 12.46
C LEU A 673 41.58 -17.85 11.51
N GLU A 674 41.18 -17.91 10.24
CA GLU A 674 41.31 -16.78 9.33
C GLU A 674 40.48 -15.59 9.86
N VAL A 675 41.07 -14.40 9.92
CA VAL A 675 40.39 -13.18 10.39
C VAL A 675 40.15 -12.27 9.19
N ALA A 676 38.88 -12.01 8.88
CA ALA A 676 38.49 -11.05 7.85
C ALA A 676 38.98 -9.63 8.16
N SER A 677 38.88 -8.74 7.17
CA SER A 677 39.19 -7.32 7.34
C SER A 677 38.29 -6.69 8.43
N PRO A 678 38.78 -5.76 9.25
CA PRO A 678 37.96 -5.09 10.27
C PRO A 678 36.66 -4.48 9.70
N GLN A 679 36.69 -4.04 8.44
CA GLN A 679 35.56 -3.47 7.71
C GLN A 679 34.41 -4.47 7.56
N ALA A 680 34.73 -5.75 7.33
CA ALA A 680 33.75 -6.81 7.24
C ALA A 680 32.96 -6.96 8.55
N TYR A 681 33.65 -6.89 9.69
CA TYR A 681 33.00 -6.87 11.01
C TYR A 681 32.23 -5.56 11.25
N GLY A 682 32.75 -4.42 10.77
CA GLY A 682 32.07 -3.13 10.79
C GLY A 682 30.69 -3.19 10.13
N LEU A 683 30.62 -3.63 8.87
CA LEU A 683 29.37 -3.77 8.11
C LEU A 683 28.36 -4.67 8.83
N VAL A 684 28.79 -5.86 9.25
CA VAL A 684 27.90 -6.79 9.97
C VAL A 684 27.44 -6.20 11.32
N GLY A 685 28.33 -5.48 12.02
CA GLY A 685 28.03 -4.81 13.28
C GLY A 685 26.96 -3.72 13.16
N MET A 686 26.91 -3.01 12.02
CA MET A 686 25.87 -2.01 11.72
C MET A 686 24.48 -2.63 11.80
N ALA A 687 24.24 -3.69 11.02
CA ALA A 687 22.95 -4.37 10.97
C ALA A 687 22.62 -5.06 12.29
N ALA A 688 23.60 -5.70 12.94
CA ALA A 688 23.39 -6.38 14.20
C ALA A 688 22.98 -5.42 15.32
N THR A 689 23.59 -4.23 15.38
CA THR A 689 23.24 -3.21 16.38
C THR A 689 21.89 -2.58 16.08
N LEU A 690 21.58 -2.28 14.81
CA LEU A 690 20.27 -1.80 14.38
C LEU A 690 19.15 -2.80 14.74
N ALA A 691 19.34 -4.07 14.42
CA ALA A 691 18.40 -5.14 14.75
C ALA A 691 18.18 -5.29 16.26
N GLY A 692 19.24 -5.07 17.05
CA GLY A 692 19.16 -5.14 18.51
C GLY A 692 18.45 -3.93 19.14
N VAL A 693 18.69 -2.72 18.63
CA VAL A 693 18.10 -1.47 19.16
C VAL A 693 16.64 -1.34 18.73
N CYS A 694 16.38 -1.47 17.44
CA CYS A 694 15.07 -1.23 16.83
C CYS A 694 14.19 -2.49 16.79
N GLN A 695 14.69 -3.66 17.20
CA GLN A 695 13.96 -4.94 17.19
C GLN A 695 13.42 -5.36 15.81
N VAL A 696 14.15 -5.02 14.74
CA VAL A 696 13.78 -5.30 13.33
C VAL A 696 14.84 -6.15 12.60
N PRO A 697 14.98 -7.43 12.94
CA PRO A 697 16.08 -8.28 12.46
C PRO A 697 16.07 -8.52 10.95
N LEU A 698 14.94 -8.85 10.33
CA LEU A 698 14.90 -9.09 8.88
C LEU A 698 15.09 -7.79 8.12
N THR A 699 14.50 -6.70 8.61
CA THR A 699 14.69 -5.37 8.03
C THR A 699 16.17 -4.98 8.02
N ALA A 700 16.88 -5.15 9.14
CA ALA A 700 18.29 -4.79 9.24
C ALA A 700 19.19 -5.64 8.32
N VAL A 701 18.89 -6.93 8.19
CA VAL A 701 19.61 -7.84 7.26
C VAL A 701 19.40 -7.39 5.81
N LEU A 702 18.15 -7.15 5.43
CA LEU A 702 17.79 -6.79 4.07
C LEU A 702 18.26 -5.39 3.71
N LEU A 703 18.21 -4.45 4.65
CA LEU A 703 18.78 -3.12 4.50
C LEU A 703 20.26 -3.20 4.18
N LEU A 704 21.04 -3.94 4.98
CA LEU A 704 22.47 -4.07 4.71
C LEU A 704 22.72 -4.83 3.40
N PHE A 705 21.95 -5.86 3.08
CA PHE A 705 22.06 -6.58 1.81
C PHE A 705 21.78 -5.68 0.60
N GLU A 706 20.74 -4.85 0.66
CA GLU A 706 20.34 -3.95 -0.43
C GLU A 706 21.38 -2.82 -0.64
N LEU A 707 22.00 -2.37 0.45
CA LEU A 707 23.08 -1.37 0.42
C LEU A 707 24.44 -1.95 -0.03
N THR A 708 24.73 -3.21 0.30
CA THR A 708 26.04 -3.85 -0.01
C THR A 708 26.04 -4.61 -1.33
N GLN A 709 24.90 -5.12 -1.77
CA GLN A 709 24.70 -5.95 -2.97
C GLN A 709 25.61 -7.21 -3.05
N ASP A 710 26.25 -7.61 -1.96
CA ASP A 710 27.09 -8.81 -1.90
C ASP A 710 26.35 -9.93 -1.16
N TYR A 711 26.10 -11.05 -1.84
CA TYR A 711 25.44 -12.19 -1.23
C TYR A 711 26.32 -12.93 -0.20
N ARG A 712 27.65 -12.78 -0.26
CA ARG A 712 28.59 -13.49 0.63
C ARG A 712 28.44 -13.05 2.08
N ILE A 713 28.03 -11.80 2.33
CA ILE A 713 27.83 -11.26 3.69
C ILE A 713 26.59 -11.83 4.38
N VAL A 714 25.61 -12.33 3.61
CA VAL A 714 24.26 -12.66 4.13
C VAL A 714 24.30 -13.76 5.19
N LEU A 715 25.13 -14.79 5.04
CA LEU A 715 25.20 -15.90 5.98
C LEU A 715 25.74 -15.49 7.36
N PRO A 716 26.94 -14.89 7.49
CA PRO A 716 27.43 -14.40 8.78
C PRO A 716 26.56 -13.28 9.34
N LEU A 717 25.98 -12.44 8.48
CA LEU A 717 25.05 -11.38 8.85
C LEU A 717 23.81 -11.92 9.56
N LEU A 718 23.11 -12.90 8.99
CA LEU A 718 21.92 -13.51 9.58
C LEU A 718 22.20 -14.11 10.96
N GLY A 719 23.33 -14.82 11.12
CA GLY A 719 23.72 -15.39 12.41
C GLY A 719 24.01 -14.32 13.46
N THR A 720 24.74 -13.27 13.07
CA THR A 720 25.11 -12.16 13.95
C THR A 720 23.89 -11.35 14.39
N VAL A 721 23.03 -10.98 13.44
CA VAL A 721 21.78 -10.25 13.69
C VAL A 721 20.85 -11.08 14.57
N GLY A 722 20.67 -12.36 14.26
CA GLY A 722 19.83 -13.27 15.05
C GLY A 722 20.28 -13.36 16.51
N LEU A 723 21.59 -13.44 16.77
CA LEU A 723 22.12 -13.45 18.13
C LEU A 723 21.96 -12.09 18.84
N SER A 724 22.20 -10.98 18.15
CA SER A 724 22.00 -9.64 18.70
C SER A 724 20.55 -9.43 19.15
N SER A 725 19.59 -9.72 18.27
CA SER A 725 18.15 -9.65 18.58
C SER A 725 17.75 -10.65 19.67
N TRP A 726 18.34 -11.84 19.72
CA TRP A 726 18.07 -12.79 20.80
C TRP A 726 18.54 -12.28 22.17
N VAL A 727 19.73 -11.67 22.24
CA VAL A 727 20.26 -11.06 23.47
C VAL A 727 19.35 -9.95 23.96
N THR A 728 18.83 -9.11 23.07
CA THR A 728 17.96 -7.98 23.43
C THR A 728 16.52 -8.42 23.74
N SER A 729 16.01 -9.48 23.12
CA SER A 729 14.65 -10.02 23.36
C SER A 729 14.35 -10.37 24.83
N ARG A 730 15.38 -10.77 25.60
CA ARG A 730 15.25 -11.09 27.04
C ARG A 730 14.92 -9.88 27.91
N GLN A 731 15.20 -8.66 27.44
CA GLN A 731 14.89 -7.42 28.15
C GLN A 731 13.41 -7.07 28.04
N SER A 732 12.84 -7.16 26.83
CA SER A 732 11.40 -6.94 26.59
C SER A 732 10.56 -7.88 27.48
N ARG A 733 10.89 -9.17 27.50
CA ARG A 733 10.21 -10.18 28.33
C ARG A 733 10.33 -9.99 29.85
N ARG A 734 11.38 -9.32 30.34
CA ARG A 734 11.57 -9.02 31.78
C ARG A 734 10.83 -7.76 32.22
N ARG A 735 10.61 -6.79 31.33
CA ARG A 735 9.87 -5.56 31.62
C ARG A 735 8.36 -5.80 31.72
N ASP A 736 7.79 -6.66 30.86
CA ASP A 736 6.40 -7.12 30.98
C ASP A 736 6.10 -7.77 32.35
N VAL A 737 7.08 -8.49 32.90
CA VAL A 737 6.95 -9.16 34.20
C VAL A 737 7.15 -8.19 35.37
N GLN A 738 7.89 -7.08 35.17
CA GLN A 738 8.23 -6.13 36.22
C GLN A 738 7.27 -4.93 36.31
N GLY A 739 6.63 -4.55 35.19
CA GLY A 739 5.44 -3.69 35.17
C GLY A 739 4.29 -4.28 35.99
N LYS A 740 4.16 -5.62 35.97
CA LYS A 740 3.21 -6.38 36.78
C LYS A 740 3.55 -6.51 38.28
N ARG A 741 4.69 -5.99 38.77
CA ARG A 741 5.21 -6.28 40.14
C ARG A 741 5.58 -5.08 41.04
N LYS A 742 5.31 -3.82 40.68
CA LYS A 742 5.62 -2.70 41.59
C LYS A 742 4.49 -2.43 42.62
N PRO A 743 4.76 -2.47 43.94
CA PRO A 743 3.77 -2.13 44.98
C PRO A 743 3.71 -0.61 45.24
N LYS A 744 2.53 -0.08 45.54
CA LYS A 744 2.31 1.33 45.96
C LYS A 744 2.97 1.63 47.32
N PRO A 745 3.53 2.83 47.54
CA PRO A 745 4.01 3.23 48.86
C PRO A 745 2.84 3.57 49.80
N LYS A 746 2.94 3.06 51.03
CA LYS A 746 2.02 3.29 52.15
C LYS A 746 2.13 4.74 52.65
N GLN A 747 0.99 5.33 53.00
CA GLN A 747 0.94 6.39 54.02
C GLN A 747 -0.20 6.08 54.99
N GLU A 748 0.16 5.75 56.22
CA GLU A 748 -0.71 5.67 57.39
C GLU A 748 -0.96 7.08 57.94
N GLN A 749 -2.23 7.43 58.20
CA GLN A 749 -2.77 7.76 59.54
C GLN A 749 -4.25 8.22 59.46
N SER A 750 -5.05 7.65 60.37
CA SER A 750 -6.52 7.70 60.58
C SER A 750 -6.98 8.85 61.53
N PRO A 751 -8.23 8.92 62.05
CA PRO A 751 -9.60 8.86 61.46
C PRO A 751 -10.56 9.98 61.98
N ASN A 752 -11.74 10.20 61.34
CA ASN A 752 -13.09 10.27 61.97
C ASN A 752 -14.19 11.06 61.21
N MET A 753 -15.38 10.42 61.16
CA MET A 753 -16.78 10.90 61.20
C MET A 753 -17.43 11.84 60.15
N LEU A 754 -18.65 11.41 59.74
CA LEU A 754 -19.76 12.00 58.94
C LEU A 754 -20.49 13.19 59.67
N PRO A 755 -21.56 13.86 59.13
CA PRO A 755 -22.08 14.09 57.75
C PRO A 755 -22.56 15.57 57.46
N PHE A 756 -23.12 15.81 56.25
CA PHE A 756 -24.13 16.84 55.84
C PHE A 756 -23.76 18.18 55.11
N SER A 757 -24.46 18.37 53.97
CA SER A 757 -25.05 19.57 53.29
C SER A 757 -24.25 20.74 52.68
N ALA A 758 -24.51 20.93 51.37
CA ALA A 758 -24.92 22.13 50.62
C ALA A 758 -23.96 23.32 50.29
N SER A 759 -23.90 23.58 48.98
CA SER A 759 -23.77 24.86 48.25
C SER A 759 -22.43 25.64 48.24
N GLY A 760 -21.99 26.00 47.02
CA GLY A 760 -21.09 27.13 46.75
C GLY A 760 -19.81 26.78 45.98
N LEU A 761 -19.72 27.16 44.69
CA LEU A 761 -18.46 27.48 44.01
C LEU A 761 -17.99 28.88 44.49
N PRO A 762 -16.69 29.29 44.45
CA PRO A 762 -15.78 29.13 43.30
C PRO A 762 -14.27 28.88 43.58
N SER A 763 -13.57 28.45 42.53
CA SER A 763 -12.14 28.66 42.17
C SER A 763 -10.98 28.15 43.06
N ASN A 764 -10.09 27.42 42.38
CA ASN A 764 -8.64 27.20 42.57
C ASN A 764 -8.11 25.96 43.34
N TYR A 765 -7.22 25.27 42.59
CA TYR A 765 -6.05 24.46 42.96
C TYR A 765 -6.07 22.93 42.84
N ALA A 766 -4.99 22.47 42.19
CA ALA A 766 -4.25 21.20 42.33
C ALA A 766 -4.88 19.94 41.67
N LEU A 767 -4.47 19.54 40.46
CA LEU A 767 -3.20 18.93 40.04
C LEU A 767 -3.10 17.41 40.31
N MET A 768 -3.05 16.70 39.18
CA MET A 768 -2.38 15.41 38.91
C MET A 768 -3.05 14.08 39.29
N LYS A 769 -3.31 13.29 38.23
CA LYS A 769 -2.45 12.12 37.99
C LYS A 769 -2.13 11.99 36.49
N LYS A 770 -0.84 12.16 36.20
CA LYS A 770 -0.21 12.03 34.89
C LYS A 770 0.30 10.59 34.82
N GLU A 771 -0.02 9.88 33.75
CA GLU A 771 0.39 8.49 33.54
C GLU A 771 1.91 8.33 33.60
N ASP A 772 2.35 7.28 34.30
CA ASP A 772 3.73 6.88 34.43
C ASP A 772 4.26 6.40 33.06
N THR A 773 5.08 7.23 32.40
CA THR A 773 5.79 6.88 31.17
C THR A 773 6.97 5.94 31.47
N THR A 774 6.72 4.64 31.55
CA THR A 774 7.79 3.64 31.35
C THR A 774 7.84 3.27 29.87
N SER A 775 8.63 4.01 29.11
CA SER A 775 8.67 3.95 27.65
C SER A 775 9.59 2.86 27.10
N ASP A 776 9.05 2.04 26.21
CA ASP A 776 9.84 1.20 25.30
C ASP A 776 10.40 2.06 24.16
N LEU A 777 11.68 1.86 23.82
CA LEU A 777 12.30 2.57 22.67
C LEU A 777 11.61 2.23 21.35
N CYS A 778 11.07 1.00 21.25
CA CYS A 778 10.32 0.54 20.09
C CYS A 778 8.92 1.17 20.04
N GLU A 779 8.20 1.28 21.18
CA GLU A 779 6.89 1.96 21.26
C GLU A 779 6.94 3.44 20.91
N ILE A 780 8.04 4.12 21.25
CA ILE A 780 8.28 5.51 20.88
C ILE A 780 8.38 5.69 19.35
N GLU A 781 8.91 4.69 18.61
CA GLU A 781 8.95 4.68 17.14
C GLU A 781 7.77 3.90 16.52
N SER A 782 7.01 3.13 17.32
CA SER A 782 5.89 2.28 16.90
C SER A 782 4.51 2.78 17.33
N SER A 783 4.32 4.10 17.44
CA SER A 783 2.98 4.76 17.41
C SER A 783 2.21 4.54 16.05
N LEU A 784 2.65 3.51 15.31
CA LEU A 784 2.12 2.92 14.10
C LEU A 784 0.94 1.99 14.40
N CYS A 785 0.76 1.55 15.64
CA CYS A 785 -0.48 0.94 16.07
C CYS A 785 -1.57 2.01 16.16
N ILE A 786 -2.72 1.73 15.56
CA ILE A 786 -3.93 2.52 15.73
C ILE A 786 -4.18 2.61 17.24
N GLU A 787 -4.27 3.82 17.78
CA GLU A 787 -4.88 4.05 19.11
C GLU A 787 -6.31 3.51 19.05
N ASP A 788 -6.47 2.25 19.41
CA ASP A 788 -7.68 1.76 20.04
C ASP A 788 -7.29 1.50 21.50
N SER A 789 -7.83 2.33 22.37
CA SER A 789 -7.79 2.19 23.81
C SER A 789 -8.21 0.79 24.27
N ASP A 790 -7.55 0.34 25.32
CA ASP A 790 -7.90 -0.77 26.22
C ASP A 790 -7.56 -2.19 25.73
N THR A 791 -6.31 -2.61 25.96
CA THR A 791 -5.95 -4.02 26.17
C THR A 791 -4.88 -4.17 27.25
N GLU A 792 -5.25 -3.94 28.52
CA GLU A 792 -4.67 -4.71 29.62
C GLU A 792 -5.68 -5.78 30.02
N THR A 793 -5.43 -7.04 29.68
CA THR A 793 -5.92 -8.22 30.44
C THR A 793 -5.36 -9.49 29.82
N GLU A 794 -4.15 -9.88 30.24
CA GLU A 794 -3.80 -11.31 30.25
C GLU A 794 -3.07 -11.70 31.54
N ASN A 795 -3.69 -12.67 32.19
CA ASN A 795 -3.21 -13.61 33.21
C ASN A 795 -3.31 -13.18 34.69
N LEU A 796 -4.47 -13.47 35.28
CA LEU A 796 -4.57 -14.16 36.57
C LEU A 796 -5.82 -15.06 36.59
N GLU A 797 -5.69 -16.28 37.11
CA GLU A 797 -6.68 -17.35 37.10
C GLU A 797 -7.88 -17.07 38.04
N THR A 798 -8.78 -16.17 37.63
CA THR A 798 -10.17 -16.18 38.10
C THR A 798 -11.08 -16.14 36.90
N LYS A 799 -11.72 -17.26 36.58
CA LYS A 799 -12.70 -17.36 35.50
C LYS A 799 -13.93 -16.55 35.90
N ILE A 800 -14.08 -15.34 35.35
CA ILE A 800 -15.22 -14.46 35.61
C ILE A 800 -16.43 -15.02 34.86
N CYS A 801 -17.52 -15.29 35.58
CA CYS A 801 -18.75 -15.80 34.99
C CYS A 801 -19.66 -14.66 34.52
N VAL A 802 -20.47 -14.92 33.49
CA VAL A 802 -21.51 -13.99 32.99
C VAL A 802 -22.46 -13.55 34.11
N SER A 803 -22.75 -14.42 35.08
CA SER A 803 -23.57 -14.09 36.25
C SER A 803 -23.07 -12.89 37.05
N GLU A 804 -21.76 -12.61 37.03
CA GLU A 804 -21.15 -11.50 37.76
C GLU A 804 -21.23 -10.17 37.00
N ALA A 805 -21.42 -10.24 35.67
CA ALA A 805 -21.44 -9.06 34.79
C ALA A 805 -22.82 -8.74 34.23
N MET A 806 -23.79 -9.65 34.26
CA MET A 806 -25.11 -9.42 33.68
C MET A 806 -25.95 -8.41 34.48
N ARG A 807 -26.76 -7.60 33.79
CA ARG A 807 -27.85 -6.82 34.41
C ARG A 807 -29.04 -7.72 34.67
N THR A 808 -29.59 -7.63 35.88
CA THR A 808 -30.83 -8.33 36.28
C THR A 808 -32.09 -7.49 36.07
N ARG A 809 -31.94 -6.19 35.77
CA ARG A 809 -33.05 -5.30 35.38
C ARG A 809 -32.99 -5.08 33.87
N TYR A 810 -34.02 -5.52 33.18
CA TYR A 810 -34.13 -5.44 31.73
C TYR A 810 -35.58 -5.22 31.31
N VAL A 811 -35.79 -4.53 30.19
CA VAL A 811 -37.12 -4.28 29.63
C VAL A 811 -37.64 -5.52 28.93
N THR A 812 -38.84 -5.98 29.29
CA THR A 812 -39.54 -7.08 28.63
C THR A 812 -40.82 -6.58 27.96
N VAL A 813 -41.08 -7.07 26.74
CA VAL A 813 -42.29 -6.77 25.97
C VAL A 813 -42.89 -8.06 25.42
N MET A 814 -44.20 -8.07 25.19
CA MET A 814 -44.89 -9.19 24.54
C MET A 814 -45.14 -8.87 23.06
N MET A 815 -45.40 -9.91 22.26
CA MET A 815 -45.72 -9.74 20.83
C MET A 815 -46.98 -8.89 20.56
N ASN A 816 -47.87 -8.78 21.56
CA ASN A 816 -49.09 -7.96 21.53
C ASN A 816 -48.90 -6.57 22.16
N THR A 817 -47.69 -6.17 22.58
CA THR A 817 -47.40 -4.83 23.07
C THR A 817 -47.36 -3.84 21.90
N LEU A 818 -47.87 -2.63 22.12
CA LEU A 818 -47.78 -1.54 21.14
C LEU A 818 -46.33 -1.05 21.02
N LEU A 819 -45.85 -0.77 19.81
CA LEU A 819 -44.47 -0.33 19.58
C LEU A 819 -44.14 1.00 20.29
N THR A 820 -45.13 1.87 20.44
CA THR A 820 -45.03 3.12 21.20
C THR A 820 -44.88 2.88 22.70
N GLU A 821 -45.56 1.87 23.23
CA GLU A 821 -45.45 1.44 24.63
C GLU A 821 -44.09 0.79 24.87
N ALA A 822 -43.64 -0.09 23.97
CA ALA A 822 -42.29 -0.69 24.01
C ALA A 822 -41.20 0.40 24.02
N LEU A 823 -41.31 1.41 23.15
CA LEU A 823 -40.38 2.55 23.11
C LEU A 823 -40.42 3.38 24.40
N THR A 824 -41.61 3.56 24.98
CA THR A 824 -41.78 4.26 26.26
C THR A 824 -41.08 3.51 27.38
N LEU A 825 -41.26 2.19 27.46
CA LEU A 825 -40.58 1.33 28.44
C LEU A 825 -39.04 1.38 28.28
N MET A 826 -38.55 1.32 27.03
CA MET A 826 -37.13 1.47 26.72
C MET A 826 -36.58 2.83 27.15
N LEU A 827 -37.34 3.91 26.94
CA LEU A 827 -36.97 5.27 27.37
C LEU A 827 -36.97 5.43 28.89
N MET A 828 -37.95 4.84 29.59
CA MET A 828 -38.06 4.90 31.05
C MET A 828 -36.87 4.21 31.73
N GLU A 829 -36.48 3.03 31.25
CA GLU A 829 -35.34 2.28 31.79
C GLU A 829 -34.00 2.67 31.16
N LYS A 830 -34.01 3.61 30.20
CA LYS A 830 -32.84 4.07 29.42
C LYS A 830 -32.06 2.90 28.77
N GLN A 831 -32.79 1.93 28.21
CA GLN A 831 -32.21 0.76 27.57
C GLN A 831 -32.31 0.84 26.03
N PRO A 832 -31.24 0.46 25.30
CA PRO A 832 -31.22 0.49 23.83
C PRO A 832 -31.99 -0.66 23.16
N CYS A 833 -32.38 -1.68 23.93
CA CYS A 833 -33.14 -2.84 23.47
C CYS A 833 -34.22 -3.28 24.49
N ALA A 834 -35.19 -4.05 24.01
CA ALA A 834 -36.22 -4.72 24.80
C ALA A 834 -36.29 -6.21 24.42
N MET A 835 -36.51 -7.06 25.43
CA MET A 835 -36.59 -8.51 25.25
C MET A 835 -38.02 -8.94 24.97
N ILE A 836 -38.25 -9.68 23.89
CA ILE A 836 -39.58 -10.19 23.55
C ILE A 836 -39.78 -11.54 24.25
N VAL A 837 -40.78 -11.63 25.11
CA VAL A 837 -41.09 -12.82 25.92
C VAL A 837 -42.51 -13.33 25.68
N ASP A 838 -42.73 -14.62 25.95
CA ASP A 838 -44.06 -15.23 26.02
C ASP A 838 -44.70 -15.03 27.41
N ASN A 839 -45.94 -15.47 27.58
CA ASN A 839 -46.68 -15.49 28.84
C ASN A 839 -45.93 -16.23 29.96
N ASP A 840 -45.09 -17.20 29.60
CA ASP A 840 -44.26 -17.99 30.53
C ASP A 840 -42.85 -17.40 30.74
N ASN A 841 -42.61 -16.12 30.37
CA ASN A 841 -41.31 -15.44 30.48
C ASN A 841 -40.16 -16.12 29.70
N ILE A 842 -40.51 -16.93 28.71
CA ILE A 842 -39.54 -17.56 27.80
C ILE A 842 -39.14 -16.56 26.72
N LEU A 843 -37.84 -16.49 26.46
CA LEU A 843 -37.29 -15.60 25.44
C LEU A 843 -37.71 -16.03 24.02
N ILE A 844 -38.37 -15.12 23.30
CA ILE A 844 -38.78 -15.30 21.89
C ILE A 844 -37.86 -14.52 20.96
N GLY A 845 -37.46 -13.30 21.35
CA GLY A 845 -36.79 -12.37 20.44
C GLY A 845 -36.12 -11.18 21.14
N LEU A 846 -35.37 -10.40 20.36
CA LEU A 846 -34.75 -9.15 20.78
C LEU A 846 -35.29 -8.02 19.88
N LEU A 847 -35.71 -6.92 20.48
CA LEU A 847 -36.19 -5.72 19.81
C LEU A 847 -35.21 -4.58 20.07
N THR A 848 -34.43 -4.17 19.07
CA THR A 848 -33.49 -3.04 19.23
C THR A 848 -34.12 -1.72 18.77
N LEU A 849 -33.64 -0.60 19.32
CA LEU A 849 -34.06 0.73 18.88
C LEU A 849 -33.81 0.94 17.37
N LYS A 850 -32.76 0.32 16.84
CA LYS A 850 -32.41 0.37 15.41
C LYS A 850 -33.48 -0.30 14.55
N ASP A 851 -33.99 -1.46 14.98
CA ASP A 851 -35.06 -2.18 14.27
C ASP A 851 -36.32 -1.32 14.19
N ILE A 852 -36.68 -0.64 15.29
CA ILE A 852 -37.82 0.28 15.34
C ILE A 852 -37.62 1.48 14.38
N GLN A 853 -36.41 2.03 14.32
CA GLN A 853 -36.09 3.15 13.43
C GLN A 853 -36.14 2.76 11.95
N ASP A 854 -35.60 1.61 11.61
CA ASP A 854 -35.59 1.11 10.24
C ASP A 854 -37.01 0.72 9.78
N PHE A 855 -37.81 0.13 10.67
CA PHE A 855 -39.25 -0.06 10.44
C PHE A 855 -39.98 1.26 10.24
N SER A 856 -39.71 2.29 11.07
CA SER A 856 -40.34 3.61 10.94
C SER A 856 -40.02 4.28 9.59
N LYS A 857 -38.77 4.16 9.11
CA LYS A 857 -38.38 4.64 7.78
C LYS A 857 -39.12 3.89 6.67
N TYR A 858 -39.20 2.56 6.77
CA TYR A 858 -39.91 1.72 5.81
C TYR A 858 -41.42 2.04 5.76
N ALA A 859 -42.06 2.20 6.91
CA ALA A 859 -43.48 2.51 7.02
C ALA A 859 -43.83 3.91 6.45
N LYS A 860 -42.96 4.91 6.63
CA LYS A 860 -43.13 6.26 6.06
C LYS A 860 -43.19 6.26 4.52
N THR A 861 -42.48 5.37 3.84
CA THR A 861 -42.47 5.30 2.37
C THR A 861 -43.76 4.75 1.77
N ARG A 862 -44.57 4.02 2.56
CA ARG A 862 -45.77 3.30 2.09
C ARG A 862 -47.11 3.91 2.54
N SER A 863 -47.11 5.12 3.12
CA SER A 863 -48.29 5.86 3.61
C SER A 863 -49.28 5.05 4.49
N ARG A 864 -48.79 3.99 5.14
CA ARG A 864 -49.52 3.20 6.12
C ARG A 864 -48.87 3.39 7.49
N ILE A 865 -49.34 4.37 8.25
CA ILE A 865 -49.11 4.41 9.69
C ILE A 865 -50.50 4.39 10.32
N SER A 866 -50.97 3.20 10.69
CA SER A 866 -51.94 3.10 11.78
C SER A 866 -51.26 3.59 13.06
N LYS A 867 -51.97 4.31 13.93
CA LYS A 867 -51.41 4.81 15.22
C LYS A 867 -51.05 3.68 16.19
N GLU A 868 -51.48 2.46 15.91
CA GLU A 868 -51.35 1.29 16.76
C GLU A 868 -50.69 0.19 15.93
N VAL A 869 -49.36 0.09 16.01
CA VAL A 869 -48.58 -1.00 15.41
C VAL A 869 -48.07 -1.88 16.55
N LEU A 870 -48.29 -3.18 16.44
CA LEU A 870 -47.86 -4.18 17.41
C LEU A 870 -46.44 -4.66 17.12
N VAL A 871 -45.72 -5.11 18.16
CA VAL A 871 -44.39 -5.73 18.00
C VAL A 871 -44.43 -6.93 17.04
N SER A 872 -45.51 -7.73 17.08
CA SER A 872 -45.71 -8.86 16.17
C SER A 872 -45.75 -8.48 14.69
N GLU A 873 -46.38 -7.34 14.35
CA GLU A 873 -46.47 -6.85 12.98
C GLU A 873 -45.07 -6.49 12.45
N MET A 874 -44.27 -5.80 13.28
CA MET A 874 -42.88 -5.47 12.95
C MET A 874 -42.03 -6.72 12.72
N CYS A 875 -42.13 -7.69 13.63
CA CYS A 875 -41.35 -8.93 13.57
C CYS A 875 -41.76 -9.86 12.41
N SER A 876 -42.98 -9.73 11.88
CA SER A 876 -43.48 -10.53 10.75
C SER A 876 -43.09 -9.99 9.37
N LEU A 877 -42.91 -8.67 9.24
CA LEU A 877 -42.71 -7.99 7.96
C LEU A 877 -41.29 -8.10 7.40
N ASP A 878 -40.30 -8.36 8.27
CA ASP A 878 -38.89 -8.20 7.92
C ASP A 878 -38.07 -9.48 8.17
N GLY A 879 -38.57 -10.62 7.67
CA GLY A 879 -37.78 -11.80 7.29
C GLY A 879 -36.79 -12.41 8.30
N GLY A 880 -36.81 -12.04 9.59
CA GLY A 880 -35.86 -12.53 10.60
C GLY A 880 -35.33 -11.52 11.63
N ASN A 881 -35.66 -10.23 11.57
CA ASN A 881 -35.01 -9.20 12.40
C ASN A 881 -35.35 -9.17 13.90
N CYS A 882 -36.30 -9.97 14.40
CA CYS A 882 -36.53 -10.12 15.85
C CYS A 882 -35.99 -11.44 16.42
N ARG A 883 -35.20 -12.21 15.67
CA ARG A 883 -34.64 -13.48 16.18
C ARG A 883 -33.50 -13.22 17.14
N VAL A 884 -33.43 -14.01 18.22
CA VAL A 884 -32.27 -13.99 19.12
C VAL A 884 -31.06 -14.56 18.35
N PRO A 885 -30.04 -13.75 18.03
CA PRO A 885 -28.90 -14.24 17.26
C PRO A 885 -28.08 -15.24 18.06
N TRP A 886 -28.02 -15.07 19.39
CA TRP A 886 -27.36 -15.95 20.35
C TRP A 886 -27.73 -15.56 21.79
N ALA A 887 -27.75 -16.51 22.73
CA ALA A 887 -27.97 -16.27 24.15
C ALA A 887 -26.85 -16.90 24.99
N ALA A 888 -26.46 -16.23 26.07
CA ALA A 888 -25.46 -16.72 27.02
C ALA A 888 -26.12 -17.42 28.21
N THR A 889 -25.38 -18.27 28.92
CA THR A 889 -25.81 -18.81 30.22
C THR A 889 -25.02 -18.15 31.36
N PRO A 890 -25.58 -18.04 32.58
CA PRO A 890 -24.90 -17.38 33.69
C PRO A 890 -23.53 -18.02 34.06
N SER A 891 -23.36 -19.30 33.77
CA SER A 891 -22.16 -20.12 34.02
C SER A 891 -21.05 -19.94 32.97
N MET A 892 -21.33 -19.27 31.84
CA MET A 892 -20.34 -19.07 30.78
C MET A 892 -19.22 -18.12 31.20
N ASP A 893 -18.06 -18.32 30.61
CA ASP A 893 -16.89 -17.46 30.75
C ASP A 893 -17.14 -16.11 30.07
N LEU A 894 -16.95 -15.01 30.81
CA LEU A 894 -17.16 -13.65 30.32
C LEU A 894 -16.28 -13.33 29.10
N LEU A 895 -15.03 -13.82 29.06
CA LEU A 895 -14.11 -13.59 27.94
C LEU A 895 -14.58 -14.34 26.69
N TYR A 896 -15.09 -15.56 26.87
CA TYR A 896 -15.66 -16.34 25.77
C TYR A 896 -16.87 -15.63 25.17
N VAL A 897 -17.75 -15.08 26.01
CA VAL A 897 -18.91 -14.30 25.56
C VAL A 897 -18.47 -13.02 24.84
N GLN A 898 -17.50 -12.27 25.39
CA GLN A 898 -16.95 -11.07 24.76
C GLN A 898 -16.34 -11.38 23.37
N MET A 899 -15.65 -12.51 23.24
CA MET A 899 -15.11 -12.96 21.96
C MET A 899 -16.22 -13.28 20.95
N ILE A 900 -17.31 -13.92 21.37
CA ILE A 900 -18.47 -14.19 20.50
C ILE A 900 -19.19 -12.89 20.10
N MET A 901 -19.37 -11.96 21.04
CA MET A 901 -19.94 -10.63 20.79
C MET A 901 -19.14 -9.87 19.73
N ASN A 902 -17.81 -9.85 19.85
CA ASN A 902 -16.91 -9.26 18.86
C ASN A 902 -16.99 -9.97 17.50
N LYS A 903 -16.99 -11.30 17.49
CA LYS A 903 -17.05 -12.10 16.26
C LYS A 903 -18.36 -11.92 15.49
N ARG A 904 -19.48 -11.76 16.20
CA ARG A 904 -20.82 -11.61 15.60
C ARG A 904 -21.24 -10.16 15.42
N GLY A 905 -20.48 -9.19 15.95
CA GLY A 905 -20.83 -7.77 15.91
C GLY A 905 -22.09 -7.45 16.70
N ILE A 906 -22.28 -8.12 17.85
CA ILE A 906 -23.46 -7.95 18.72
C ILE A 906 -23.04 -7.15 19.96
N ASP A 907 -23.84 -6.16 20.32
CA ASP A 907 -23.56 -5.28 21.47
C ASP A 907 -24.33 -5.66 22.73
N GLU A 908 -25.49 -6.32 22.59
CA GLU A 908 -26.27 -6.87 23.70
C GLU A 908 -26.59 -8.36 23.53
N VAL A 909 -26.42 -9.14 24.59
CA VAL A 909 -26.67 -10.58 24.61
C VAL A 909 -27.63 -10.93 25.75
N PRO A 910 -28.77 -11.59 25.47
CA PRO A 910 -29.64 -12.09 26.52
C PRO A 910 -29.01 -13.28 27.25
N VAL A 911 -29.22 -13.33 28.56
CA VAL A 911 -28.76 -14.40 29.43
C VAL A 911 -29.95 -15.26 29.86
N VAL A 912 -29.90 -16.56 29.57
CA VAL A 912 -31.01 -17.51 29.81
C VAL A 912 -30.56 -18.68 30.68
N ASN A 913 -31.50 -19.27 31.42
CA ASN A 913 -31.23 -20.44 32.27
C ASN A 913 -31.13 -21.75 31.45
N GLU A 914 -30.29 -22.69 31.90
CA GLU A 914 -29.73 -23.85 31.16
C GLU A 914 -30.70 -25.02 30.83
N GLN A 915 -31.98 -24.77 30.53
CA GLN A 915 -32.97 -25.87 30.48
C GLN A 915 -33.60 -26.22 29.12
N PHE A 916 -33.22 -25.62 27.99
CA PHE A 916 -33.80 -26.01 26.69
C PHE A 916 -32.80 -25.98 25.52
N GLU A 917 -32.76 -27.09 24.76
CA GLU A 917 -32.15 -27.17 23.43
C GLU A 917 -32.95 -26.29 22.47
N ASP A 918 -32.47 -25.06 22.21
CA ASP A 918 -32.79 -24.16 21.05
C ASP A 918 -32.59 -22.66 21.37
N HIS A 919 -31.75 -22.29 22.35
CA HIS A 919 -31.52 -20.88 22.74
C HIS A 919 -32.78 -20.17 23.28
N ARG A 920 -33.84 -20.93 23.58
CA ARG A 920 -35.10 -20.48 24.20
C ARG A 920 -35.14 -20.89 25.66
N GLY A 921 -34.57 -20.06 26.54
CA GLY A 921 -34.64 -20.30 27.98
C GLY A 921 -35.45 -19.23 28.71
N HIS A 922 -35.70 -19.45 30.00
CA HIS A 922 -36.19 -18.38 30.87
C HIS A 922 -35.14 -17.30 30.96
N LEU A 923 -35.55 -16.05 30.73
CA LEU A 923 -34.66 -14.90 30.74
C LEU A 923 -34.24 -14.59 32.19
N VAL A 924 -32.93 -14.49 32.42
CA VAL A 924 -32.32 -14.26 33.75
C VAL A 924 -31.56 -12.94 33.80
N GLY A 925 -31.09 -12.45 32.66
CA GLY A 925 -30.34 -11.20 32.59
C GLY A 925 -30.09 -10.71 31.17
N LEU A 926 -29.47 -9.54 31.08
CA LEU A 926 -28.96 -8.94 29.86
C LEU A 926 -27.49 -8.59 30.05
N LEU A 927 -26.63 -8.98 29.11
CA LEU A 927 -25.22 -8.64 29.12
C LEU A 927 -24.92 -7.66 27.97
N ASP A 928 -24.38 -6.49 28.31
CA ASP A 928 -23.92 -5.49 27.34
C ASP A 928 -22.41 -5.22 27.51
N ARG A 929 -21.79 -4.58 26.50
CA ARG A 929 -20.36 -4.24 26.53
C ARG A 929 -19.97 -3.35 27.71
N GLU A 930 -20.87 -2.46 28.13
CA GLU A 930 -20.62 -1.53 29.23
C GLU A 930 -20.49 -2.29 30.55
N CYS A 931 -21.33 -3.30 30.78
CA CYS A 931 -21.29 -4.13 31.97
C CYS A 931 -20.06 -5.03 32.02
N ILE A 932 -19.63 -5.55 30.87
CA ILE A 932 -18.38 -6.31 30.77
C ILE A 932 -17.22 -5.42 31.20
N SER A 933 -17.11 -4.22 30.62
CA SER A 933 -16.07 -3.24 30.96
C SER A 933 -16.13 -2.80 32.42
N LEU A 934 -17.32 -2.46 32.93
CA LEU A 934 -17.53 -2.07 34.32
C LEU A 934 -17.11 -3.19 35.28
N THR A 935 -17.50 -4.43 35.00
CA THR A 935 -17.18 -5.59 35.83
C THR A 935 -15.68 -5.87 35.82
N GLN A 936 -15.03 -5.84 34.66
CA GLN A 936 -13.58 -5.97 34.55
C GLN A 936 -12.84 -4.89 35.35
N ARG A 937 -13.28 -3.62 35.23
CA ARG A 937 -12.71 -2.50 35.99
C ARG A 937 -12.97 -2.61 37.49
N ALA A 938 -14.18 -3.00 37.89
CA ALA A 938 -14.55 -3.15 39.29
C ALA A 938 -13.80 -4.31 39.95
N LEU A 939 -13.59 -5.43 39.24
CA LEU A 939 -12.81 -6.56 39.72
C LEU A 939 -11.32 -6.22 39.81
N ALA A 940 -10.76 -5.57 38.79
CA ALA A 940 -9.39 -5.05 38.85
C ALA A 940 -9.20 -4.07 40.02
N THR A 941 -10.23 -3.27 40.33
CA THR A 941 -10.23 -2.36 41.50
C THR A 941 -10.38 -3.12 42.82
N ARG A 942 -11.19 -4.18 42.87
CA ARG A 942 -11.39 -5.02 44.06
C ARG A 942 -10.13 -5.79 44.42
N GLU A 943 -9.42 -6.37 43.46
CA GLU A 943 -8.10 -6.96 43.67
C GLU A 943 -7.06 -5.93 44.13
N TYR A 944 -7.29 -4.65 43.83
CA TYR A 944 -6.45 -3.57 44.33
C TYR A 944 -6.72 -3.22 45.81
N LEU A 945 -7.95 -3.47 46.29
CA LEU A 945 -8.42 -3.11 47.63
C LEU A 945 -8.37 -4.27 48.63
N CYS A 946 -8.42 -5.52 48.15
CA CYS A 946 -8.20 -6.74 48.92
C CYS A 946 -6.72 -7.12 48.92
#